data_AF-A0A6N2U8W9-F1
#
_entry.id   AF-A0A6N2U8W9-F1
#
_cell.length_a   1.000
_cell.length_b   1.000
_cell.length_c   1.000
_cell.angle_alpha   90.00
_cell.angle_beta   90.00
_cell.angle_gamma   90.00
#
_symmetry.space_group_name_H-M   'P 1'
#
loop_
_entity.id
_entity.type
_entity.pdbx_description
1 polymer ?
#
loop_
_entity_poly.entity_id
_entity_poly.type
_entity_poly.pdbx_seq_one_letter_code
_entity_poly.pdbx_strand_id
1 'polypeptide(L)'
;MKKKVVAAVLSFTMCMSMVVQTGASALSDGVSDGVVGDAVVAEPFESEEELPEEPETPEISEENQGDNLEIPETTVTPEATVTPEATVTPEVTVTPEVTVTPETDSSVPQDDLLSSGEGSADVPEIGNTADVPVGEAAASVTVGPEYWVKVPQGWKLVKKMSSPEEKPEEKPEEKPVAAQLTDEAITEGEMLSDVLPMEEVPTEETVQSETVQQPLAGAGVGMGADGTSTAEAAEGREFYKAADGLIRVTTKSVKGENTGYYFFDENGVMVTGKKTVKTGTPGFSKASEFYFTEESTAELYKEYTGVSKTPVTSNIGVQKKNYWLYQNNKFRFYGADGANVSIKELNDKYKDPGYMEINGAYYALADDGTPRTGFIGINGSKYFFDPESEIPGQMFMGGWRCMGTNSKGEKWIYFNRSNKGKDKGKAIIHKGNIAITVNPKSNSHKYLLDHNGYILKNRRTKCVDGAWYGSDSQGRIVKDRLVRYGNCRYYFTKNGKQVGWKNMWKQCPTSGGSKYFYFGSTPGRVSEKKGWQKVTWPSGKFLGWFYFRDNGEHYMNRWVGSQYFDSFGRLASGIKEIDGKTYFFEISDEKTHRGRVFKNTMIKYNNKWYYAEPDGQLARDEWKKINGNWYYFQKFTTLTNAFRWKDNTYGWLDEQGKFCTGWVVLSNSENKVRYVNPNGDGFYKDTSAVIDGLRYYFDEKAYRINDLTSVYRGPYYVEVDQTNGVMTIYDKSRTVPVKSIRVSVGAAGTETPNGRFTLWRSSRWQSLMGPSWGQYGTHVAGAGLGGIFVHSVAGVEMNQYSVPAAEYNKLGNPASHGCIRACVADAKWVYENCNGATIRIFHSNKYESREALRGPLGRRALVPMKPPYNSDPTDPSI
;
A
#
# COMPACT_ATOMS: atom_id res chain seq x y z
N MET A 1 -24.58 46.23 26.31
CA MET A 1 -24.71 47.71 26.26
C MET A 1 -24.29 48.22 24.89
N LYS A 2 -25.26 48.77 24.14
CA LYS A 2 -25.21 49.86 23.14
C LYS A 2 -26.12 49.55 21.96
N LYS A 3 -27.26 50.23 22.00
CA LYS A 3 -28.27 50.38 20.94
C LYS A 3 -27.67 51.13 19.75
N LYS A 4 -28.11 50.83 18.53
CA LYS A 4 -28.96 51.73 17.72
C LYS A 4 -29.46 51.03 16.45
N VAL A 5 -30.78 51.15 16.29
CA VAL A 5 -31.66 50.78 15.18
C VAL A 5 -31.66 51.93 14.15
N VAL A 6 -31.79 51.64 12.85
CA VAL A 6 -32.78 52.24 11.91
C VAL A 6 -32.89 51.35 10.67
N ALA A 7 -34.13 51.04 10.29
CA ALA A 7 -34.56 50.36 9.07
C ALA A 7 -35.05 51.37 8.02
N ALA A 8 -35.04 50.99 6.74
CA ALA A 8 -36.00 51.47 5.75
C ALA A 8 -36.21 50.42 4.65
N VAL A 9 -37.48 50.14 4.40
CA VAL A 9 -38.07 49.15 3.49
C VAL A 9 -38.43 49.84 2.17
N LEU A 10 -38.39 49.12 1.04
CA LEU A 10 -39.37 49.32 -0.02
C LEU A 10 -39.74 47.97 -0.66
N SER A 11 -41.05 47.81 -0.82
CA SER A 11 -41.83 46.60 -1.07
C SER A 11 -42.37 46.53 -2.50
N PHE A 12 -42.62 45.33 -3.02
CA PHE A 12 -43.86 45.05 -3.78
C PHE A 12 -44.23 43.57 -3.69
N THR A 13 -45.49 43.34 -3.31
CA THR A 13 -46.15 42.05 -3.08
C THR A 13 -47.11 41.79 -4.24
N MET A 14 -47.34 40.53 -4.63
CA MET A 14 -48.66 40.12 -5.09
C MET A 14 -48.96 38.67 -4.67
N CYS A 15 -50.09 38.52 -3.98
CA CYS A 15 -50.67 37.30 -3.43
C CYS A 15 -51.43 36.51 -4.50
N MET A 16 -51.61 35.20 -4.29
CA MET A 16 -52.94 34.61 -4.07
C MET A 16 -52.84 33.23 -3.41
N SER A 17 -53.91 32.90 -2.70
CA SER A 17 -54.06 32.02 -1.56
C SER A 17 -54.97 30.81 -1.85
N MET A 18 -55.16 29.98 -0.81
CA MET A 18 -56.26 29.03 -0.51
C MET A 18 -55.86 27.54 -0.64
N VAL A 19 -56.26 26.61 0.24
CA VAL A 19 -57.07 26.62 1.48
C VAL A 19 -56.73 25.35 2.28
N VAL A 20 -56.95 25.42 3.58
CA VAL A 20 -56.80 24.37 4.62
C VAL A 20 -57.96 23.38 4.59
N GLN A 21 -57.72 22.09 4.88
CA GLN A 21 -58.65 21.35 5.75
C GLN A 21 -57.98 20.22 6.54
N THR A 22 -58.25 20.26 7.85
CA THR A 22 -57.90 19.33 8.91
C THR A 22 -58.79 18.09 8.93
N GLY A 23 -58.24 16.96 9.41
CA GLY A 23 -59.02 15.81 9.88
C GLY A 23 -58.12 14.85 10.67
N ALA A 24 -58.33 14.80 11.98
CA ALA A 24 -57.65 13.91 12.92
C ALA A 24 -58.46 12.62 13.14
N SER A 25 -57.76 11.50 13.41
CA SER A 25 -57.93 10.62 14.58
C SER A 25 -57.82 9.10 14.31
N ALA A 26 -57.18 8.47 15.31
CA ALA A 26 -57.42 7.15 15.91
C ALA A 26 -56.68 5.89 15.39
N LEU A 27 -55.59 5.57 16.11
CA LEU A 27 -55.35 4.35 16.92
C LEU A 27 -56.08 3.05 16.56
N SER A 28 -55.34 1.94 16.44
CA SER A 28 -55.37 0.80 17.40
C SER A 28 -54.42 -0.34 17.01
N ASP A 29 -54.11 -1.14 18.04
CA ASP A 29 -53.09 -2.18 18.21
C ASP A 29 -53.24 -3.46 17.35
N GLY A 30 -52.22 -4.33 17.40
CA GLY A 30 -52.51 -5.78 17.46
C GLY A 30 -51.56 -6.76 16.75
N VAL A 31 -50.55 -7.17 17.49
CA VAL A 31 -49.66 -8.36 17.45
C VAL A 31 -50.22 -9.71 16.90
N SER A 32 -49.29 -10.49 16.31
CA SER A 32 -49.04 -11.97 16.32
C SER A 32 -49.52 -12.94 15.23
N ASP A 33 -48.51 -13.72 14.79
CA ASP A 33 -48.42 -15.17 14.51
C ASP A 33 -49.01 -15.81 13.24
N GLY A 34 -48.16 -16.66 12.62
CA GLY A 34 -48.60 -17.67 11.65
C GLY A 34 -47.50 -18.25 10.73
N VAL A 35 -46.80 -19.28 11.21
CA VAL A 35 -45.83 -20.18 10.55
C VAL A 35 -46.41 -20.88 9.29
N VAL A 36 -45.62 -21.07 8.21
CA VAL A 36 -45.07 -22.31 7.50
C VAL A 36 -44.46 -21.82 6.16
N GLY A 37 -43.45 -22.38 5.48
CA GLY A 37 -42.70 -23.63 5.53
C GLY A 37 -41.55 -23.60 4.49
N ASP A 38 -40.71 -24.64 4.53
CA ASP A 38 -39.54 -24.91 3.66
C ASP A 38 -39.81 -24.79 2.15
N ALA A 39 -38.80 -24.32 1.38
CA ALA A 39 -38.33 -24.98 0.14
C ALA A 39 -37.17 -24.22 -0.54
N VAL A 40 -36.04 -24.92 -0.62
CA VAL A 40 -35.12 -25.09 -1.78
C VAL A 40 -34.63 -23.85 -2.56
N VAL A 41 -33.31 -23.64 -2.45
CA VAL A 41 -32.50 -22.73 -3.26
C VAL A 41 -32.33 -23.30 -4.68
N ALA A 42 -32.76 -22.55 -5.69
CA ALA A 42 -32.23 -22.59 -7.05
C ALA A 42 -32.41 -21.20 -7.69
N GLU A 43 -31.33 -20.67 -8.27
CA GLU A 43 -31.30 -19.38 -8.97
C GLU A 43 -32.29 -19.33 -10.15
N PRO A 44 -32.73 -18.13 -10.56
CA PRO A 44 -32.10 -17.59 -11.76
C PRO A 44 -31.86 -16.06 -11.75
N PHE A 45 -30.80 -15.71 -12.48
CA PHE A 45 -30.56 -14.55 -13.35
C PHE A 45 -31.47 -13.29 -13.31
N GLU A 46 -30.74 -12.18 -13.46
CA GLU A 46 -31.07 -10.83 -13.98
C GLU A 46 -31.82 -9.81 -13.10
N SER A 47 -31.18 -8.66 -12.91
CA SER A 47 -31.57 -7.44 -13.63
C SER A 47 -30.55 -6.32 -13.40
N GLU A 48 -29.85 -5.92 -14.47
CA GLU A 48 -29.20 -4.61 -14.57
C GLU A 48 -30.29 -3.53 -14.64
N GLU A 49 -30.25 -2.51 -13.79
CA GLU A 49 -31.12 -1.34 -13.90
C GLU A 49 -30.40 -0.19 -14.63
N GLU A 50 -31.13 0.34 -15.60
CA GLU A 50 -30.81 1.33 -16.63
C GLU A 50 -30.47 2.74 -16.12
N LEU A 51 -29.69 3.45 -16.94
CA LEU A 51 -29.54 4.90 -16.96
C LEU A 51 -30.48 5.50 -18.03
N PRO A 52 -30.97 6.73 -17.88
CA PRO A 52 -31.91 7.32 -18.85
C PRO A 52 -31.19 7.87 -20.09
N GLU A 53 -31.80 7.63 -21.25
CA GLU A 53 -31.42 8.07 -22.60
C GLU A 53 -31.62 9.57 -22.84
N GLU A 54 -30.78 10.15 -23.71
CA GLU A 54 -30.95 11.47 -24.33
C GLU A 54 -31.67 11.35 -25.70
N PRO A 55 -32.39 12.39 -26.16
CA PRO A 55 -33.24 12.30 -27.36
C PRO A 55 -32.46 12.40 -28.68
N GLU A 56 -32.84 11.55 -29.64
CA GLU A 56 -32.34 11.51 -31.01
C GLU A 56 -32.78 12.72 -31.87
N THR A 57 -31.88 13.19 -32.73
CA THR A 57 -32.15 14.05 -33.90
C THR A 57 -32.13 13.20 -35.18
N PRO A 58 -33.03 13.44 -36.16
CA PRO A 58 -33.18 12.56 -37.31
C PRO A 58 -32.11 12.81 -38.38
N GLU A 59 -31.57 11.73 -38.93
CA GLU A 59 -30.78 11.71 -40.17
C GLU A 59 -31.66 11.96 -41.40
N ILE A 60 -31.14 12.74 -42.35
CA ILE A 60 -31.68 12.89 -43.71
C ILE A 60 -30.66 12.29 -44.67
N SER A 61 -31.13 11.37 -45.52
CA SER A 61 -30.38 10.68 -46.57
C SER A 61 -30.24 11.53 -47.84
N GLU A 62 -29.09 11.38 -48.51
CA GLU A 62 -28.81 11.94 -49.84
C GLU A 62 -29.54 11.16 -50.94
N GLU A 63 -30.18 11.87 -51.87
CA GLU A 63 -30.41 11.36 -53.22
C GLU A 63 -30.26 12.49 -54.25
N ASN A 64 -29.66 12.13 -55.38
CA ASN A 64 -29.05 13.00 -56.36
C ASN A 64 -29.84 12.85 -57.68
N GLN A 65 -30.46 13.91 -58.20
CA GLN A 65 -30.85 14.01 -59.61
C GLN A 65 -31.21 15.47 -59.96
N GLY A 66 -30.62 15.96 -61.05
CA GLY A 66 -30.76 17.33 -61.51
C GLY A 66 -32.05 17.59 -62.29
N ASP A 67 -32.39 18.87 -62.43
CA ASP A 67 -32.65 19.45 -63.75
C ASP A 67 -32.69 20.98 -63.70
N ASN A 68 -32.30 21.53 -64.83
CA ASN A 68 -32.17 22.92 -65.24
C ASN A 68 -33.56 23.55 -65.48
N LEU A 69 -33.84 24.79 -65.04
CA LEU A 69 -34.72 25.76 -65.73
C LEU A 69 -34.86 27.12 -65.00
N GLU A 70 -34.37 28.16 -65.70
CA GLU A 70 -34.88 29.52 -65.92
C GLU A 70 -35.63 30.33 -64.82
N ILE A 71 -35.08 31.54 -64.62
CA ILE A 71 -35.59 32.80 -64.00
C ILE A 71 -36.84 33.33 -64.75
N PRO A 72 -37.75 34.18 -64.18
CA PRO A 72 -37.43 35.57 -63.78
C PRO A 72 -38.26 36.22 -62.61
N GLU A 73 -37.72 37.35 -62.10
CA GLU A 73 -38.40 38.57 -61.56
C GLU A 73 -39.31 38.48 -60.30
N THR A 74 -39.44 39.44 -59.37
CA THR A 74 -38.89 40.79 -59.08
C THR A 74 -39.29 41.21 -57.65
N THR A 75 -38.48 42.08 -57.02
CA THR A 75 -38.82 43.09 -55.97
C THR A 75 -39.29 42.57 -54.57
N VAL A 76 -38.86 43.05 -53.39
CA VAL A 76 -38.44 44.38 -52.89
C VAL A 76 -37.52 44.18 -51.65
N THR A 77 -36.47 45.00 -51.51
CA THR A 77 -35.66 45.15 -50.29
C THR A 77 -36.34 46.11 -49.28
N PRO A 78 -36.12 45.94 -47.97
CA PRO A 78 -35.31 46.98 -47.33
C PRO A 78 -34.26 46.45 -46.36
N GLU A 79 -33.26 47.30 -46.15
CA GLU A 79 -32.10 47.20 -45.27
C GLU A 79 -32.45 46.92 -43.80
N ALA A 80 -31.62 46.13 -43.11
CA ALA A 80 -31.04 46.51 -41.82
C ALA A 80 -29.93 45.52 -41.38
N THR A 81 -28.79 46.13 -41.12
CA THR A 81 -27.56 45.71 -40.45
C THR A 81 -27.77 44.94 -39.13
N VAL A 82 -26.94 43.93 -38.85
CA VAL A 82 -26.06 43.78 -37.67
C VAL A 82 -25.62 42.30 -37.56
N THR A 83 -24.33 42.08 -37.78
CA THR A 83 -23.62 40.82 -37.49
C THR A 83 -23.28 40.79 -35.99
N PRO A 84 -23.63 39.74 -35.23
CA PRO A 84 -23.17 39.62 -33.86
C PRO A 84 -21.73 39.10 -33.81
N GLU A 85 -20.97 39.72 -32.91
CA GLU A 85 -19.58 39.47 -32.59
C GLU A 85 -19.34 38.04 -32.06
N ALA A 86 -18.13 37.56 -32.31
CA ALA A 86 -17.61 36.30 -31.83
C ALA A 86 -17.69 36.20 -30.29
N THR A 87 -18.37 35.15 -29.81
CA THR A 87 -18.43 34.77 -28.41
C THR A 87 -17.03 34.35 -27.92
N VAL A 88 -16.54 35.08 -26.92
CA VAL A 88 -15.25 34.86 -26.26
C VAL A 88 -15.28 33.52 -25.50
N THR A 89 -14.40 32.59 -25.88
CA THR A 89 -14.07 31.38 -25.11
C THR A 89 -13.28 31.77 -23.86
N PRO A 90 -13.57 31.23 -22.65
CA PRO A 90 -12.91 31.67 -21.43
C PRO A 90 -11.44 31.23 -21.37
N GLU A 91 -10.55 32.23 -21.25
CA GLU A 91 -9.12 32.08 -20.99
C GLU A 91 -8.90 31.70 -19.50
N VAL A 92 -8.48 30.45 -19.23
CA VAL A 92 -8.11 30.02 -17.87
C VAL A 92 -6.60 30.10 -17.72
N THR A 93 -6.11 31.04 -16.92
CA THR A 93 -4.68 31.20 -16.61
C THR A 93 -4.41 30.72 -15.18
N VAL A 94 -3.48 29.76 -15.00
CA VAL A 94 -3.03 29.30 -13.67
C VAL A 94 -1.50 29.29 -13.63
N THR A 95 -0.93 29.87 -12.58
CA THR A 95 0.51 30.02 -12.31
C THR A 95 0.95 29.06 -11.18
N PRO A 96 2.10 28.36 -11.26
CA PRO A 96 2.58 27.48 -10.19
C PRO A 96 3.75 28.08 -9.39
N GLU A 97 3.77 27.76 -8.09
CA GLU A 97 4.89 28.01 -7.17
C GLU A 97 5.56 26.68 -6.80
N VAL A 98 6.90 26.67 -6.78
CA VAL A 98 7.78 25.51 -6.59
C VAL A 98 7.99 25.26 -5.09
N THR A 99 8.11 23.99 -4.66
CA THR A 99 8.64 23.67 -3.33
C THR A 99 9.57 22.47 -3.37
N VAL A 100 10.69 22.67 -2.71
CA VAL A 100 11.93 21.89 -2.63
C VAL A 100 11.80 20.63 -1.75
N THR A 101 12.66 19.66 -2.03
CA THR A 101 12.99 18.42 -1.30
C THR A 101 13.38 18.63 0.18
N PRO A 102 13.31 17.57 1.00
CA PRO A 102 14.22 17.45 2.13
C PRO A 102 15.10 16.19 2.07
N GLU A 103 16.32 16.38 2.53
CA GLU A 103 17.33 15.37 2.78
C GLU A 103 17.15 14.65 4.13
N THR A 104 17.88 13.54 4.20
CA THR A 104 18.31 12.67 5.30
C THR A 104 18.48 13.28 6.68
N ASP A 105 18.17 12.48 7.72
CA ASP A 105 18.80 12.62 9.03
C ASP A 105 19.11 11.25 9.66
N SER A 106 20.17 11.26 10.43
CA SER A 106 21.03 10.18 10.87
C SER A 106 20.60 9.55 12.19
N SER A 107 21.03 8.31 12.35
CA SER A 107 21.00 7.48 13.55
C SER A 107 22.07 7.85 14.58
N VAL A 108 21.72 7.83 15.87
CA VAL A 108 22.65 7.59 17.00
C VAL A 108 21.92 6.76 18.08
N PRO A 109 22.59 5.81 18.78
CA PRO A 109 21.99 4.63 19.38
C PRO A 109 21.67 4.78 20.87
N GLN A 110 20.85 3.87 21.41
CA GLN A 110 20.52 3.81 22.82
C GLN A 110 20.90 2.44 23.41
N ASP A 111 21.81 2.53 24.37
CA ASP A 111 22.34 1.59 25.34
C ASP A 111 21.64 0.22 25.54
N ASP A 112 22.40 -0.83 25.23
CA ASP A 112 22.24 -2.17 25.77
C ASP A 112 22.87 -2.24 27.18
N LEU A 113 22.02 -2.40 28.19
CA LEU A 113 22.39 -2.84 29.52
C LEU A 113 21.64 -4.15 29.76
N LEU A 114 22.38 -5.27 29.83
CA LEU A 114 22.23 -6.35 30.82
C LEU A 114 23.26 -7.45 30.52
N SER A 115 24.42 -7.29 31.14
CA SER A 115 25.47 -8.29 31.26
C SER A 115 25.01 -9.46 32.12
N SER A 116 25.26 -10.66 31.63
CA SER A 116 25.33 -11.91 32.36
C SER A 116 26.35 -11.82 33.51
N GLY A 117 26.00 -12.39 34.66
CA GLY A 117 26.88 -12.59 35.80
C GLY A 117 26.41 -13.80 36.59
N GLU A 118 27.26 -14.81 36.62
CA GLU A 118 27.07 -16.15 37.17
C GLU A 118 26.82 -16.14 38.69
N GLY A 119 26.02 -17.08 39.17
CA GLY A 119 25.73 -17.28 40.57
C GLY A 119 25.53 -18.76 40.85
N SER A 120 26.46 -19.29 41.63
CA SER A 120 26.72 -20.69 42.00
C SER A 120 25.50 -21.56 42.30
N ALA A 121 25.69 -22.84 41.97
CA ALA A 121 24.89 -23.96 42.40
C ALA A 121 24.80 -24.05 43.93
N ASP A 122 23.60 -24.39 44.42
CA ASP A 122 23.40 -25.05 45.70
C ASP A 122 22.34 -26.14 45.52
N VAL A 123 22.83 -27.38 45.58
CA VAL A 123 22.03 -28.61 45.65
C VAL A 123 21.82 -28.90 47.13
N PRO A 124 20.59 -28.94 47.65
CA PRO A 124 20.36 -29.55 48.94
C PRO A 124 20.37 -31.07 48.75
N GLU A 125 21.51 -31.66 49.09
CA GLU A 125 21.62 -33.08 49.45
C GLU A 125 20.52 -33.43 50.45
N ILE A 126 19.90 -34.59 50.24
CA ILE A 126 19.05 -35.21 51.25
C ILE A 126 19.99 -35.66 52.37
N GLY A 127 20.07 -34.80 53.39
CA GLY A 127 20.79 -35.07 54.62
C GLY A 127 20.30 -36.36 55.29
N ASN A 128 21.28 -37.08 55.79
CA ASN A 128 21.16 -38.21 56.70
C ASN A 128 20.06 -37.98 57.74
N THR A 129 19.01 -38.78 57.67
CA THR A 129 18.14 -39.02 58.81
C THR A 129 18.77 -40.09 59.68
N ALA A 130 19.09 -39.67 60.90
CA ALA A 130 19.18 -40.40 62.16
C ALA A 130 19.09 -41.94 62.09
N ASP A 131 20.08 -42.57 62.74
CA ASP A 131 20.16 -43.98 63.12
C ASP A 131 18.80 -44.56 63.54
N VAL A 132 18.21 -45.32 62.62
CA VAL A 132 17.29 -46.42 62.91
C VAL A 132 18.04 -47.67 62.48
N PRO A 133 18.17 -48.70 63.33
CA PRO A 133 18.98 -49.87 63.01
C PRO A 133 18.46 -50.49 61.72
N VAL A 134 19.34 -50.51 60.71
CA VAL A 134 19.14 -51.27 59.47
C VAL A 134 18.84 -52.71 59.89
N GLY A 135 17.72 -53.27 59.43
CA GLY A 135 17.38 -54.66 59.73
C GLY A 135 18.53 -55.58 59.33
N GLU A 136 19.29 -56.02 60.33
CA GLU A 136 20.33 -57.03 60.16
C GLU A 136 19.66 -58.33 59.76
N ALA A 137 20.24 -59.04 58.79
CA ALA A 137 19.76 -60.38 58.47
C ALA A 137 19.88 -61.26 59.72
N ALA A 138 18.88 -62.12 59.95
CA ALA A 138 18.91 -63.08 61.04
C ALA A 138 20.11 -64.03 60.95
N ALA A 139 20.55 -64.31 59.72
CA ALA A 139 21.78 -65.01 59.43
C ALA A 139 22.37 -64.52 58.09
N SER A 140 23.69 -64.55 57.96
CA SER A 140 24.41 -64.34 56.71
C SER A 140 25.11 -65.63 56.31
N VAL A 141 24.87 -66.10 55.08
CA VAL A 141 25.42 -67.35 54.58
C VAL A 141 26.00 -67.18 53.19
N THR A 142 27.10 -67.87 52.92
CA THR A 142 27.75 -67.91 51.61
C THR A 142 27.71 -69.34 51.07
N VAL A 143 27.08 -69.50 49.92
CA VAL A 143 26.76 -70.81 49.32
C VAL A 143 27.12 -70.83 47.84
N GLY A 144 27.33 -72.02 47.28
CA GLY A 144 27.39 -72.23 45.84
C GLY A 144 25.99 -72.42 45.21
N PRO A 145 25.88 -72.44 43.87
CA PRO A 145 24.61 -72.67 43.16
C PRO A 145 23.89 -73.94 43.58
N GLU A 146 24.63 -74.98 43.96
CA GLU A 146 24.17 -76.31 44.33
C GLU A 146 23.31 -76.35 45.61
N TYR A 147 23.32 -75.27 46.41
CA TYR A 147 22.49 -75.14 47.61
C TYR A 147 21.07 -74.64 47.31
N TRP A 148 20.84 -74.07 46.13
CA TRP A 148 19.53 -73.67 45.65
C TRP A 148 18.84 -74.87 44.97
N VAL A 149 17.67 -75.24 45.48
CA VAL A 149 16.93 -76.42 45.05
C VAL A 149 15.63 -76.01 44.39
N LYS A 150 15.42 -76.42 43.13
CA LYS A 150 14.14 -76.22 42.44
C LYS A 150 13.14 -77.30 42.86
N VAL A 151 11.99 -76.89 43.38
CA VAL A 151 10.83 -77.74 43.67
C VAL A 151 9.62 -77.26 42.83
N PRO A 152 8.58 -78.10 42.64
CA PRO A 152 7.40 -77.69 41.86
C PRO A 152 6.73 -76.41 42.39
N GLN A 153 6.82 -76.16 43.70
CA GLN A 153 6.21 -75.01 44.37
C GLN A 153 7.10 -73.75 44.40
N GLY A 154 8.36 -73.81 43.94
CA GLY A 154 9.29 -72.68 43.99
C GLY A 154 10.75 -73.08 44.22
N TRP A 155 11.53 -72.24 44.88
CA TRP A 155 12.94 -72.47 45.20
C TRP A 155 13.11 -72.73 46.69
N LYS A 156 13.98 -73.64 47.11
CA LYS A 156 14.39 -73.83 48.51
C LYS A 156 15.89 -73.62 48.66
N LEU A 157 16.34 -73.23 49.85
CA LEU A 157 17.77 -73.09 50.16
C LEU A 157 18.17 -74.05 51.28
N VAL A 158 19.21 -74.85 51.03
CA VAL A 158 19.75 -75.79 52.02
C VAL A 158 20.61 -75.06 53.06
N LYS A 159 20.45 -75.42 54.34
CA LYS A 159 21.29 -74.94 55.45
C LYS A 159 22.69 -75.56 55.37
N LYS A 160 23.72 -74.72 55.53
CA LYS A 160 25.11 -75.16 55.69
C LYS A 160 25.34 -75.50 57.16
N MET A 161 25.62 -76.77 57.49
CA MET A 161 25.96 -77.15 58.86
C MET A 161 27.30 -76.51 59.27
N SER A 162 27.32 -75.77 60.37
CA SER A 162 28.52 -75.17 60.95
C SER A 162 29.39 -76.24 61.63
N SER A 163 30.67 -76.32 61.22
CA SER A 163 31.72 -76.99 62.00
C SER A 163 32.39 -75.97 62.94
N PRO A 164 32.82 -76.33 64.16
CA PRO A 164 33.07 -75.40 65.26
C PRO A 164 34.41 -74.64 65.15
N GLU A 165 34.48 -73.59 65.98
CA GLU A 165 35.52 -72.58 66.20
C GLU A 165 36.99 -73.00 66.01
N GLU A 166 37.77 -72.10 65.40
CA GLU A 166 39.14 -71.83 65.85
C GLU A 166 39.47 -70.33 65.73
N LYS A 167 39.94 -69.78 66.84
CA LYS A 167 40.58 -68.46 67.08
C LYS A 167 41.64 -68.76 68.16
N PRO A 168 42.68 -67.93 68.41
CA PRO A 168 43.08 -66.68 67.76
C PRO A 168 44.62 -66.56 67.55
N GLU A 169 45.10 -65.31 67.45
CA GLU A 169 46.48 -64.78 67.45
C GLU A 169 47.15 -64.53 66.09
N GLU A 170 47.91 -63.46 65.88
CA GLU A 170 47.92 -62.08 66.37
C GLU A 170 48.82 -61.28 65.40
N LYS A 171 48.69 -59.96 65.44
CA LYS A 171 49.27 -58.89 64.59
C LYS A 171 50.78 -58.70 64.85
N PRO A 172 51.53 -57.98 63.97
CA PRO A 172 51.68 -56.52 64.14
C PRO A 172 51.67 -55.76 62.79
N GLU A 173 50.88 -54.69 62.61
CA GLU A 173 51.21 -53.28 62.91
C GLU A 173 52.50 -52.74 62.28
N GLU A 174 52.35 -51.83 61.30
CA GLU A 174 52.70 -50.41 61.45
C GLU A 174 52.11 -49.55 60.31
N LYS A 175 51.52 -48.41 60.68
CA LYS A 175 51.22 -47.22 59.84
C LYS A 175 52.50 -46.35 59.76
N PRO A 176 52.48 -45.05 59.39
CA PRO A 176 51.68 -44.25 58.43
C PRO A 176 52.63 -43.61 57.38
N VAL A 177 52.22 -42.72 56.47
CA VAL A 177 52.31 -41.23 56.55
C VAL A 177 52.04 -40.76 55.10
N ALA A 178 50.94 -40.07 54.81
CA ALA A 178 50.79 -38.62 54.72
C ALA A 178 51.56 -37.91 53.59
N ALA A 179 50.88 -36.90 53.05
CA ALA A 179 51.35 -35.66 52.44
C ALA A 179 51.35 -35.54 50.90
N GLN A 180 50.50 -34.59 50.49
CA GLN A 180 50.77 -33.50 49.52
C GLN A 180 50.69 -33.85 48.03
N LEU A 181 49.69 -33.31 47.33
CA LEU A 181 49.60 -31.96 46.70
C LEU A 181 50.34 -31.89 45.35
N THR A 182 49.79 -31.06 44.48
CA THR A 182 50.35 -30.52 43.22
C THR A 182 50.33 -31.50 42.05
N ASP A 183 50.12 -31.08 40.81
CA ASP A 183 49.49 -29.92 40.20
C ASP A 183 49.45 -30.26 38.70
N GLU A 184 48.51 -29.62 38.01
CA GLU A 184 48.65 -29.11 36.65
C GLU A 184 48.86 -30.00 35.40
N ALA A 185 48.23 -29.44 34.36
CA ALA A 185 48.49 -29.52 32.93
C ALA A 185 47.85 -30.68 32.15
N ILE A 186 46.88 -30.44 31.24
CA ILE A 186 46.97 -29.67 29.97
C ILE A 186 48.04 -30.35 29.10
N THR A 187 47.81 -30.88 27.90
CA THR A 187 46.73 -30.89 26.91
C THR A 187 47.20 -31.83 25.80
N GLU A 188 46.27 -32.20 24.92
CA GLU A 188 46.51 -32.48 23.50
C GLU A 188 47.37 -33.72 23.17
N GLY A 189 46.94 -34.57 22.25
CA GLY A 189 45.92 -34.36 21.25
C GLY A 189 46.07 -35.42 20.18
N GLU A 190 45.16 -35.32 19.23
CA GLU A 190 45.23 -35.94 17.91
C GLU A 190 44.98 -37.44 17.83
N MET A 191 44.29 -37.95 16.83
CA MET A 191 43.37 -37.42 15.83
C MET A 191 43.02 -38.63 14.97
N LEU A 192 41.80 -38.64 14.43
CA LEU A 192 41.42 -39.23 13.14
C LEU A 192 41.54 -40.77 13.09
N SER A 193 40.73 -41.54 12.40
CA SER A 193 39.72 -41.41 11.34
C SER A 193 39.22 -42.88 11.18
N ASP A 194 38.24 -43.32 10.42
CA ASP A 194 37.34 -42.82 9.41
C ASP A 194 36.30 -43.96 9.24
N VAL A 195 35.10 -43.60 8.78
CA VAL A 195 34.32 -44.32 7.76
C VAL A 195 33.94 -45.80 7.97
N LEU A 196 32.62 -46.00 8.16
CA LEU A 196 31.64 -46.94 7.52
C LEU A 196 32.16 -48.04 6.55
N PRO A 197 31.35 -49.03 6.09
CA PRO A 197 29.98 -49.45 6.47
C PRO A 197 29.77 -50.99 6.61
N MET A 198 28.62 -51.37 7.19
CA MET A 198 27.56 -52.33 6.73
C MET A 198 27.88 -53.74 6.15
N GLU A 199 26.94 -54.66 6.45
CA GLU A 199 26.75 -56.05 5.96
C GLU A 199 27.68 -57.11 6.59
N GLU A 200 27.29 -58.34 6.94
CA GLU A 200 26.13 -59.18 6.65
C GLU A 200 26.07 -60.33 7.70
N VAL A 201 24.92 -61.00 7.82
CA VAL A 201 24.70 -62.21 8.64
C VAL A 201 25.27 -63.45 7.90
N PRO A 202 25.83 -64.46 8.59
CA PRO A 202 25.25 -65.80 8.41
C PRO A 202 25.26 -66.71 9.66
N THR A 203 24.15 -67.44 9.77
CA THR A 203 23.90 -68.86 10.10
C THR A 203 24.91 -69.74 10.86
N GLU A 204 24.32 -70.49 11.80
CA GLU A 204 24.61 -71.83 12.35
C GLU A 204 25.75 -72.66 11.75
N GLU A 205 26.59 -73.25 12.61
CA GLU A 205 26.72 -74.72 12.73
C GLU A 205 27.49 -75.15 13.98
N THR A 206 27.27 -76.41 14.34
CA THR A 206 27.54 -77.11 15.60
C THR A 206 28.91 -77.80 15.57
N VAL A 207 29.75 -77.70 16.63
CA VAL A 207 30.72 -78.75 16.98
C VAL A 207 30.96 -78.78 18.49
N GLN A 208 30.85 -79.98 19.06
CA GLN A 208 31.18 -80.35 20.43
C GLN A 208 32.70 -80.35 20.66
N SER A 209 33.17 -79.91 21.84
CA SER A 209 34.42 -80.45 22.40
C SER A 209 34.46 -80.31 23.93
N GLU A 210 34.45 -81.47 24.56
CA GLU A 210 35.26 -81.88 25.72
C GLU A 210 35.21 -81.10 27.04
N THR A 211 34.61 -81.82 27.98
CA THR A 211 34.73 -81.76 29.43
C THR A 211 36.19 -81.73 29.90
N VAL A 212 36.54 -80.74 30.73
CA VAL A 212 37.58 -80.88 31.76
C VAL A 212 36.93 -80.53 33.10
N GLN A 213 36.62 -81.56 33.88
CA GLN A 213 36.26 -81.46 35.29
C GLN A 213 37.52 -81.25 36.12
N GLN A 214 37.54 -80.20 36.93
CA GLN A 214 38.31 -80.17 38.18
C GLN A 214 37.32 -79.96 39.34
N PRO A 215 37.20 -80.93 40.28
CA PRO A 215 36.21 -80.86 41.35
C PRO A 215 36.76 -80.08 42.55
N LEU A 216 35.96 -79.16 43.10
CA LEU A 216 36.05 -78.80 44.52
C LEU A 216 34.98 -79.59 45.27
N ALA A 217 35.42 -80.28 46.31
CA ALA A 217 34.65 -81.26 47.05
C ALA A 217 33.46 -80.66 47.84
N GLY A 218 32.32 -81.35 47.77
CA GLY A 218 31.34 -81.45 48.85
C GLY A 218 30.10 -80.55 48.82
N ALA A 219 29.10 -80.89 47.98
CA ALA A 219 27.67 -81.01 48.35
C ALA A 219 26.72 -81.13 47.13
N GLY A 220 26.40 -82.35 46.67
CA GLY A 220 25.27 -82.60 45.76
C GLY A 220 25.49 -82.20 44.29
N VAL A 221 25.03 -83.05 43.37
CA VAL A 221 25.19 -82.82 41.92
C VAL A 221 24.18 -81.76 41.47
N GLY A 222 24.66 -80.53 41.22
CA GLY A 222 23.89 -79.53 40.51
C GLY A 222 23.66 -79.99 39.07
N MET A 223 22.43 -80.38 38.73
CA MET A 223 22.05 -80.85 37.39
C MET A 223 21.33 -79.76 36.57
N GLY A 224 21.10 -78.58 37.15
CA GLY A 224 20.60 -77.40 36.44
C GLY A 224 21.69 -76.71 35.60
N ALA A 225 21.28 -76.04 34.52
CA ALA A 225 22.19 -75.35 33.59
C ALA A 225 23.05 -74.24 34.23
N ASP A 226 22.70 -73.79 35.43
CA ASP A 226 23.38 -72.79 36.24
C ASP A 226 24.02 -73.36 37.53
N GLY A 227 24.06 -74.69 37.67
CA GLY A 227 24.62 -75.39 38.83
C GLY A 227 23.64 -75.62 39.99
N THR A 228 22.34 -75.31 39.82
CA THR A 228 21.30 -75.56 40.83
C THR A 228 20.92 -77.04 40.97
N SER A 229 20.37 -77.41 42.14
CA SER A 229 19.99 -78.80 42.49
C SER A 229 18.49 -79.09 42.27
N THR A 230 18.14 -80.34 42.01
CA THR A 230 16.74 -80.82 41.93
C THR A 230 16.22 -81.30 43.29
N ALA A 231 14.89 -81.41 43.43
CA ALA A 231 14.25 -81.87 44.68
C ALA A 231 14.76 -83.24 45.15
N GLU A 232 15.02 -84.16 44.22
CA GLU A 232 15.54 -85.51 44.46
C GLU A 232 16.99 -85.47 44.99
N ALA A 233 17.83 -84.56 44.48
CA ALA A 233 19.23 -84.42 44.88
C ALA A 233 19.42 -83.79 46.28
N ALA A 234 18.34 -83.27 46.89
CA ALA A 234 18.36 -82.60 48.18
C ALA A 234 17.66 -83.38 49.30
N GLU A 235 17.30 -84.64 49.06
CA GLU A 235 16.61 -85.51 50.00
C GLU A 235 17.45 -85.71 51.29
N GLY A 236 16.84 -85.50 52.47
CA GLY A 236 17.50 -85.59 53.78
C GLY A 236 18.27 -84.34 54.24
N ARG A 237 18.33 -83.25 53.46
CA ARG A 237 19.00 -82.00 53.85
C ARG A 237 18.03 -81.04 54.56
N GLU A 238 18.53 -80.28 55.54
CA GLU A 238 17.73 -79.26 56.21
C GLU A 238 17.64 -77.98 55.38
N PHE A 239 16.44 -77.39 55.30
CA PHE A 239 16.18 -76.15 54.55
C PHE A 239 15.90 -74.98 55.49
N TYR A 240 16.21 -73.76 55.02
CA TYR A 240 15.74 -72.55 55.67
C TYR A 240 14.22 -72.46 55.60
N LYS A 241 13.57 -72.11 56.72
CA LYS A 241 12.12 -71.98 56.89
C LYS A 241 11.78 -70.61 57.50
N ALA A 242 10.50 -70.29 57.59
CA ALA A 242 10.01 -69.03 58.17
C ALA A 242 10.58 -68.70 59.56
N ALA A 243 10.87 -69.71 60.39
CA ALA A 243 11.46 -69.54 61.72
C ALA A 243 12.91 -68.99 61.70
N ASP A 244 13.63 -69.19 60.60
CA ASP A 244 15.01 -68.73 60.44
C ASP A 244 15.10 -67.23 60.08
N GLY A 245 13.97 -66.61 59.72
CA GLY A 245 13.90 -65.18 59.46
C GLY A 245 14.48 -64.75 58.12
N LEU A 246 14.82 -63.45 58.01
CA LEU A 246 15.41 -62.88 56.80
C LEU A 246 16.89 -63.27 56.68
N ILE A 247 17.26 -63.99 55.62
CA ILE A 247 18.62 -64.52 55.42
C ILE A 247 19.35 -63.69 54.36
N ARG A 248 20.55 -63.19 54.67
CA ARG A 248 21.45 -62.61 53.68
C ARG A 248 22.24 -63.75 53.04
N VAL A 249 21.99 -64.00 51.76
CA VAL A 249 22.63 -65.08 51.01
C VAL A 249 23.56 -64.47 49.98
N THR A 250 24.84 -64.86 50.03
CA THR A 250 25.82 -64.60 48.98
C THR A 250 26.04 -65.88 48.20
N THR A 251 25.54 -65.91 46.96
CA THR A 251 25.71 -67.05 46.05
C THR A 251 26.98 -66.83 45.21
N LYS A 252 27.97 -67.71 45.35
CA LYS A 252 29.21 -67.67 44.57
C LYS A 252 29.12 -68.60 43.37
N SER A 253 28.99 -68.04 42.18
CA SER A 253 29.00 -68.79 40.92
C SER A 253 30.34 -68.62 40.18
N VAL A 254 30.57 -69.44 39.16
CA VAL A 254 31.74 -69.29 38.27
C VAL A 254 31.79 -67.95 37.54
N LYS A 255 30.66 -67.24 37.39
CA LYS A 255 30.59 -65.94 36.71
C LYS A 255 30.62 -64.73 37.65
N GLY A 256 30.62 -64.95 38.97
CA GLY A 256 30.60 -63.87 39.96
C GLY A 256 29.81 -64.22 41.23
N GLU A 257 29.81 -63.28 42.18
CA GLU A 257 29.12 -63.41 43.47
C GLU A 257 27.95 -62.44 43.58
N ASN A 258 26.75 -62.95 43.87
CA ASN A 258 25.55 -62.15 44.01
C ASN A 258 25.00 -62.25 45.43
N THR A 259 24.71 -61.10 46.06
CA THR A 259 24.19 -61.04 47.43
C THR A 259 22.76 -60.51 47.45
N GLY A 260 21.87 -61.22 48.14
CA GLY A 260 20.47 -60.84 48.30
C GLY A 260 19.95 -61.19 49.70
N TYR A 261 18.84 -60.56 50.07
CA TYR A 261 18.10 -60.88 51.30
C TYR A 261 16.87 -61.72 50.93
N TYR A 262 16.78 -62.93 51.45
CA TYR A 262 15.76 -63.91 51.10
C TYR A 262 14.95 -64.32 52.33
N PHE A 263 13.69 -64.66 52.12
CA PHE A 263 12.80 -65.17 53.16
C PHE A 263 12.14 -66.45 52.67
N PHE A 264 11.91 -67.40 53.57
CA PHE A 264 11.33 -68.70 53.27
C PHE A 264 10.05 -68.91 54.07
N ASP A 265 9.07 -69.63 53.53
CA ASP A 265 7.82 -69.93 54.21
C ASP A 265 7.94 -71.11 55.20
N GLU A 266 6.83 -71.52 55.82
CA GLU A 266 6.80 -72.63 56.79
C GLU A 266 7.24 -73.98 56.18
N ASN A 267 7.08 -74.13 54.86
CA ASN A 267 7.46 -75.31 54.09
C ASN A 267 8.91 -75.21 53.53
N GLY A 268 9.60 -74.10 53.80
CA GLY A 268 10.95 -73.80 53.34
C GLY A 268 11.03 -73.37 51.88
N VAL A 269 9.92 -72.95 51.28
CA VAL A 269 9.87 -72.38 49.92
C VAL A 269 10.17 -70.89 49.98
N MET A 270 11.04 -70.42 49.09
CA MET A 270 11.43 -69.03 48.93
C MET A 270 10.20 -68.18 48.61
N VAL A 271 10.01 -67.15 49.43
CA VAL A 271 8.91 -66.21 49.28
C VAL A 271 9.23 -65.26 48.14
N THR A 272 8.28 -65.14 47.22
CA THR A 272 8.26 -64.13 46.16
C THR A 272 6.99 -63.29 46.27
N GLY A 273 7.05 -62.03 45.86
CA GLY A 273 5.93 -61.10 45.95
C GLY A 273 5.75 -60.50 47.34
N LYS A 274 4.53 -60.04 47.62
CA LYS A 274 4.18 -59.38 48.90
C LYS A 274 4.03 -60.39 50.02
N LYS A 275 4.67 -60.13 51.16
CA LYS A 275 4.53 -60.95 52.37
C LYS A 275 4.43 -60.08 53.62
N THR A 276 3.38 -60.28 54.40
CA THR A 276 3.25 -59.71 55.74
C THR A 276 3.94 -60.59 56.76
N VAL A 277 4.84 -60.01 57.54
CA VAL A 277 5.60 -60.70 58.58
C VAL A 277 5.05 -60.31 59.95
N LYS A 278 4.92 -61.30 60.86
CA LYS A 278 4.42 -61.09 62.23
C LYS A 278 5.51 -60.53 63.14
N THR A 279 5.09 -59.80 64.17
CA THR A 279 5.98 -59.25 65.21
C THR A 279 6.85 -60.36 65.83
N GLY A 280 8.17 -60.12 65.92
CA GLY A 280 9.13 -61.06 66.52
C GLY A 280 9.78 -62.05 65.55
N THR A 281 9.53 -61.96 64.24
CA THR A 281 10.23 -62.78 63.24
C THR A 281 11.69 -62.32 63.11
N PRO A 282 12.71 -63.20 63.26
CA PRO A 282 14.11 -62.82 63.17
C PRO A 282 14.48 -62.10 61.86
N GLY A 283 15.32 -61.08 61.94
CA GLY A 283 15.81 -60.33 60.78
C GLY A 283 14.85 -59.30 60.18
N PHE A 284 13.69 -59.07 60.81
CA PHE A 284 12.77 -57.99 60.45
C PHE A 284 12.64 -56.99 61.61
N SER A 285 12.84 -55.70 61.31
CA SER A 285 12.86 -54.60 62.29
C SER A 285 11.48 -54.30 62.89
N LYS A 286 10.39 -54.63 62.19
CA LYS A 286 8.99 -54.39 62.60
C LYS A 286 8.04 -55.31 61.85
N ALA A 287 6.85 -55.54 62.41
CA ALA A 287 5.76 -56.18 61.70
C ALA A 287 5.27 -55.27 60.57
N SER A 288 5.57 -55.64 59.33
CA SER A 288 5.15 -54.91 58.14
C SER A 288 5.00 -55.85 56.93
N GLU A 289 4.50 -55.31 55.83
CA GLU A 289 4.56 -55.94 54.52
C GLU A 289 5.94 -55.71 53.91
N PHE A 290 6.55 -56.76 53.38
CA PHE A 290 7.81 -56.72 52.64
C PHE A 290 7.57 -57.25 51.22
N TYR A 291 8.39 -56.81 50.26
CA TYR A 291 8.31 -57.29 48.89
C TYR A 291 9.60 -57.99 48.48
N PHE A 292 9.43 -59.23 48.00
CA PHE A 292 10.48 -60.06 47.44
C PHE A 292 10.26 -60.17 45.94
N THR A 293 11.33 -60.11 45.16
CA THR A 293 11.21 -60.02 43.69
C THR A 293 10.53 -61.26 43.11
N GLU A 294 9.49 -61.07 42.31
CA GLU A 294 8.76 -62.14 41.63
C GLU A 294 9.49 -62.58 40.36
N GLU A 295 9.28 -63.82 39.91
CA GLU A 295 9.91 -64.38 38.70
C GLU A 295 9.65 -63.53 37.45
N SER A 296 8.42 -63.02 37.30
CA SER A 296 8.03 -62.13 36.20
C SER A 296 8.85 -60.83 36.17
N THR A 297 9.10 -60.25 37.35
CA THR A 297 9.81 -58.97 37.53
C THR A 297 11.32 -59.10 37.78
N ALA A 298 11.83 -60.33 37.94
CA ALA A 298 13.23 -60.55 38.23
C ALA A 298 14.10 -60.13 37.04
N GLU A 299 15.20 -59.46 37.32
CA GLU A 299 16.19 -59.03 36.34
C GLU A 299 17.38 -59.97 36.43
N LEU A 300 17.90 -60.38 35.26
CA LEU A 300 19.16 -61.10 35.19
C LEU A 300 20.29 -60.18 35.67
N TYR A 301 21.25 -60.75 36.40
CA TYR A 301 22.49 -60.03 36.68
C TYR A 301 23.26 -59.80 35.38
N LYS A 302 24.08 -58.73 35.33
CA LYS A 302 24.69 -58.23 34.08
C LYS A 302 25.50 -59.30 33.34
N GLU A 303 26.08 -60.23 34.08
CA GLU A 303 26.88 -61.36 33.59
C GLU A 303 26.05 -62.52 32.98
N TYR A 304 24.72 -62.43 33.02
CA TYR A 304 23.78 -63.40 32.46
C TYR A 304 22.83 -62.75 31.44
N THR A 305 22.79 -63.30 30.22
CA THR A 305 21.88 -62.87 29.15
C THR A 305 21.21 -64.09 28.53
N GLY A 306 19.90 -64.00 28.23
CA GLY A 306 19.16 -65.04 27.53
C GLY A 306 18.95 -66.37 28.29
N VAL A 307 19.23 -66.42 29.59
CA VAL A 307 19.06 -67.63 30.42
C VAL A 307 17.80 -67.58 31.30
N SER A 308 17.37 -68.75 31.79
CA SER A 308 16.24 -68.85 32.72
C SER A 308 16.54 -68.13 34.04
N LYS A 309 15.55 -67.42 34.58
CA LYS A 309 15.69 -66.65 35.82
C LYS A 309 15.69 -67.58 37.04
N THR A 310 16.82 -67.65 37.73
CA THR A 310 17.00 -68.44 38.96
C THR A 310 17.59 -67.56 40.06
N PRO A 311 17.60 -67.99 41.33
CA PRO A 311 18.28 -67.25 42.41
C PRO A 311 19.79 -67.05 42.20
N VAL A 312 20.39 -67.75 41.23
CA VAL A 312 21.81 -67.64 40.87
C VAL A 312 22.01 -66.62 39.75
N THR A 313 21.14 -66.65 38.75
CA THR A 313 21.26 -65.86 37.51
C THR A 313 20.50 -64.54 37.56
N SER A 314 19.59 -64.38 38.52
CA SER A 314 18.69 -63.23 38.64
C SER A 314 18.44 -62.84 40.09
N ASN A 315 17.87 -61.65 40.30
CA ASN A 315 17.46 -61.17 41.61
C ASN A 315 16.10 -61.72 42.11
N ILE A 316 15.61 -62.84 41.56
CA ILE A 316 14.36 -63.48 42.02
C ILE A 316 14.42 -63.79 43.52
N GLY A 317 13.34 -63.52 44.26
CA GLY A 317 13.26 -63.77 45.70
C GLY A 317 14.08 -62.80 46.57
N VAL A 318 14.86 -61.90 45.97
CA VAL A 318 15.59 -60.86 46.72
C VAL A 318 14.62 -59.79 47.22
N GLN A 319 14.72 -59.43 48.50
CA GLN A 319 13.98 -58.34 49.12
C GLN A 319 14.32 -57.00 48.45
N LYS A 320 13.29 -56.26 48.04
CA LYS A 320 13.46 -54.90 47.50
C LYS A 320 13.52 -53.88 48.65
N LYS A 321 14.51 -52.98 48.57
CA LYS A 321 14.73 -51.85 49.51
C LYS A 321 14.80 -50.55 48.72
N ASN A 322 14.34 -49.45 49.31
CA ASN A 322 14.20 -48.14 48.64
C ASN A 322 13.49 -48.24 47.28
N TYR A 323 12.40 -49.00 47.23
CA TYR A 323 11.78 -49.45 45.99
C TYR A 323 10.31 -49.05 45.94
N TRP A 324 9.90 -48.51 44.79
CA TRP A 324 8.51 -48.23 44.48
C TRP A 324 7.92 -49.34 43.61
N LEU A 325 6.88 -49.99 44.12
CA LEU A 325 6.09 -50.98 43.41
C LEU A 325 4.79 -50.34 42.93
N TYR A 326 4.51 -50.41 41.63
CA TYR A 326 3.20 -50.06 41.07
C TYR A 326 2.47 -51.33 40.66
N GLN A 327 1.41 -51.68 41.39
CA GLN A 327 0.56 -52.84 41.10
C GLN A 327 -0.88 -52.53 41.47
N ASN A 328 -1.85 -53.08 40.75
CA ASN A 328 -3.28 -52.88 40.99
C ASN A 328 -3.66 -51.39 41.11
N ASN A 329 -3.10 -50.54 40.23
CA ASN A 329 -3.29 -49.09 40.20
C ASN A 329 -2.83 -48.32 41.45
N LYS A 330 -1.96 -48.90 42.28
CA LYS A 330 -1.47 -48.29 43.52
C LYS A 330 0.04 -48.37 43.63
N PHE A 331 0.63 -47.27 44.08
CA PHE A 331 2.03 -47.24 44.50
C PHE A 331 2.18 -47.74 45.93
N ARG A 332 3.23 -48.52 46.15
CA ARG A 332 3.73 -48.93 47.46
C ARG A 332 5.21 -48.62 47.54
N PHE A 333 5.65 -48.07 48.67
CA PHE A 333 7.05 -47.81 48.92
C PHE A 333 7.58 -48.78 49.96
N TYR A 334 8.72 -49.38 49.67
CA TYR A 334 9.49 -50.20 50.61
C TYR A 334 10.75 -49.42 50.98
N GLY A 335 10.87 -49.04 52.25
CA GLY A 335 11.91 -48.14 52.75
C GLY A 335 13.31 -48.77 52.78
N ALA A 336 14.26 -48.10 53.43
CA ALA A 336 15.65 -48.56 53.52
C ALA A 336 15.79 -49.89 54.29
N ASP A 337 14.90 -50.16 55.24
CA ASP A 337 14.79 -51.43 55.98
C ASP A 337 14.01 -52.51 55.21
N GLY A 338 13.51 -52.19 54.01
CA GLY A 338 12.68 -53.07 53.17
C GLY A 338 11.21 -53.14 53.60
N ALA A 339 10.83 -52.52 54.72
CA ALA A 339 9.47 -52.54 55.20
C ALA A 339 8.59 -51.59 54.39
N ASN A 340 7.34 -51.96 54.17
CA ASN A 340 6.36 -51.07 53.57
C ASN A 340 6.17 -49.84 54.46
N VAL A 341 6.30 -48.67 53.86
CA VAL A 341 6.04 -47.37 54.49
C VAL A 341 4.65 -46.93 54.06
N SER A 342 3.88 -46.40 55.02
CA SER A 342 2.55 -45.88 54.74
C SER A 342 2.63 -44.68 53.79
N ILE A 343 1.83 -44.70 52.72
CA ILE A 343 1.77 -43.57 51.77
C ILE A 343 1.26 -42.30 52.46
N LYS A 344 0.39 -42.43 53.47
CA LYS A 344 -0.04 -41.30 54.31
C LYS A 344 1.14 -40.61 55.01
N GLU A 345 2.05 -41.38 55.61
CA GLU A 345 3.24 -40.83 56.28
C GLU A 345 4.18 -40.15 55.29
N LEU A 346 4.30 -40.70 54.07
CA LEU A 346 5.04 -40.07 52.99
C LEU A 346 4.36 -38.79 52.52
N ASN A 347 3.03 -38.77 52.36
CA ASN A 347 2.27 -37.57 52.01
C ASN A 347 2.45 -36.46 53.06
N ASP A 348 2.47 -36.79 54.35
CA ASP A 348 2.75 -35.84 55.43
C ASP A 348 4.18 -35.29 55.36
N LYS A 349 5.17 -36.15 55.06
CA LYS A 349 6.58 -35.74 54.85
C LYS A 349 6.76 -34.85 53.63
N TYR A 350 6.10 -35.17 52.52
CA TYR A 350 6.16 -34.43 51.26
C TYR A 350 5.02 -33.42 51.10
N LYS A 351 4.41 -32.97 52.20
CA LYS A 351 3.30 -31.99 52.20
C LYS A 351 3.69 -30.67 51.51
N ASP A 352 4.97 -30.30 51.60
CA ASP A 352 5.63 -29.33 50.73
C ASP A 352 6.81 -30.06 50.08
N PRO A 353 6.79 -30.34 48.77
CA PRO A 353 6.07 -29.63 47.71
C PRO A 353 4.65 -30.13 47.36
N GLY A 354 4.15 -31.19 48.00
CA GLY A 354 2.82 -31.79 47.79
C GLY A 354 2.73 -32.82 46.66
N TYR A 355 3.89 -33.25 46.15
CA TYR A 355 4.08 -34.33 45.19
C TYR A 355 5.43 -35.02 45.46
N MET A 356 5.62 -36.22 44.94
CA MET A 356 6.82 -37.04 45.16
C MET A 356 7.48 -37.44 43.85
N GLU A 357 8.81 -37.58 43.87
CA GLU A 357 9.57 -38.17 42.76
C GLU A 357 9.62 -39.69 42.92
N ILE A 358 9.16 -40.40 41.88
CA ILE A 358 9.08 -41.84 41.81
C ILE A 358 9.67 -42.25 40.45
N ASN A 359 10.82 -42.94 40.48
CA ASN A 359 11.51 -43.45 39.30
C ASN A 359 11.73 -42.38 38.20
N GLY A 360 12.12 -41.16 38.60
CA GLY A 360 12.38 -40.02 37.69
C GLY A 360 11.13 -39.30 37.17
N ALA A 361 9.93 -39.75 37.57
CA ALA A 361 8.65 -39.10 37.29
C ALA A 361 8.05 -38.54 38.59
N TYR A 362 7.07 -37.63 38.48
CA TYR A 362 6.50 -36.96 39.65
C TYR A 362 5.01 -37.25 39.78
N TYR A 363 4.57 -37.62 40.98
CA TYR A 363 3.19 -38.04 41.25
C TYR A 363 2.64 -37.38 42.50
N ALA A 364 1.34 -37.08 42.49
CA ALA A 364 0.58 -36.79 43.70
C ALA A 364 -0.24 -38.04 44.03
N LEU A 365 -0.07 -38.60 45.23
CA LEU A 365 -0.73 -39.84 45.63
C LEU A 365 -1.84 -39.55 46.64
N ALA A 366 -2.91 -40.34 46.60
CA ALA A 366 -3.84 -40.46 47.72
C ALA A 366 -3.19 -41.29 48.84
N ASP A 367 -3.72 -41.19 50.07
CA ASP A 367 -3.17 -41.88 51.25
C ASP A 367 -3.13 -43.41 51.14
N ASP A 368 -3.87 -43.98 50.19
CA ASP A 368 -3.90 -45.40 49.89
C ASP A 368 -2.94 -45.82 48.77
N GLY A 369 -2.12 -44.89 48.25
CA GLY A 369 -1.17 -45.12 47.16
C GLY A 369 -1.72 -44.92 45.75
N THR A 370 -3.00 -44.59 45.59
CA THR A 370 -3.59 -44.35 44.26
C THR A 370 -3.04 -43.05 43.66
N PRO A 371 -2.48 -43.06 42.44
CA PRO A 371 -2.10 -41.83 41.75
C PRO A 371 -3.32 -40.94 41.51
N ARG A 372 -3.19 -39.65 41.82
CA ARG A 372 -4.21 -38.65 41.53
C ARG A 372 -3.98 -38.14 40.11
N THR A 373 -5.05 -37.95 39.35
CA THR A 373 -4.99 -37.51 37.95
C THR A 373 -5.74 -36.19 37.75
N GLY A 374 -5.53 -35.56 36.59
CA GLY A 374 -6.15 -34.31 36.19
C GLY A 374 -5.49 -33.06 36.79
N PHE A 375 -6.27 -31.97 36.87
CA PHE A 375 -5.80 -30.72 37.46
C PHE A 375 -5.86 -30.77 38.98
N ILE A 376 -4.70 -30.62 39.62
CA ILE A 376 -4.58 -30.65 41.08
C ILE A 376 -3.98 -29.33 41.57
N GLY A 377 -4.63 -28.74 42.57
CA GLY A 377 -4.11 -27.57 43.28
C GLY A 377 -3.17 -28.01 44.40
N ILE A 378 -1.94 -27.52 44.39
CA ILE A 378 -0.91 -27.82 45.39
C ILE A 378 -0.24 -26.50 45.78
N ASN A 379 -0.28 -26.14 47.07
CA ASN A 379 0.31 -24.92 47.63
C ASN A 379 -0.02 -23.65 46.82
N GLY A 380 -1.29 -23.50 46.42
CA GLY A 380 -1.80 -22.35 45.66
C GLY A 380 -1.49 -22.36 44.15
N SER A 381 -0.71 -23.34 43.66
CA SER A 381 -0.38 -23.51 42.24
C SER A 381 -1.19 -24.66 41.63
N LYS A 382 -1.43 -24.63 40.32
CA LYS A 382 -2.11 -25.72 39.61
C LYS A 382 -1.10 -26.56 38.83
N TYR A 383 -1.28 -27.87 38.88
CA TYR A 383 -0.48 -28.86 38.17
C TYR A 383 -1.41 -29.79 37.39
N PHE A 384 -0.88 -30.43 36.36
CA PHE A 384 -1.62 -31.44 35.61
C PHE A 384 -0.92 -32.78 35.69
N PHE A 385 -1.61 -33.77 36.25
CA PHE A 385 -1.16 -35.14 36.37
C PHE A 385 -1.89 -35.97 35.32
N ASP A 386 -1.16 -36.47 34.35
CA ASP A 386 -1.67 -37.02 33.10
C ASP A 386 -2.39 -38.36 33.31
N PRO A 387 -3.72 -38.45 33.10
CA PRO A 387 -4.43 -39.72 33.22
C PRO A 387 -3.98 -40.77 32.19
N GLU A 388 -3.42 -40.34 31.06
CA GLU A 388 -3.04 -41.19 29.92
C GLU A 388 -1.53 -41.51 29.88
N SER A 389 -0.79 -41.10 30.91
CA SER A 389 0.63 -41.47 31.04
C SER A 389 0.79 -42.97 31.31
N GLU A 390 1.99 -43.50 31.04
CA GLU A 390 2.33 -44.93 31.18
C GLU A 390 1.92 -45.49 32.56
N ILE A 391 2.22 -44.74 33.61
CA ILE A 391 1.55 -44.90 34.91
C ILE A 391 0.63 -43.69 35.09
N PRO A 392 -0.70 -43.88 35.13
CA PRO A 392 -1.65 -42.78 35.27
C PRO A 392 -1.29 -41.84 36.42
N GLY A 393 -1.34 -40.54 36.16
CA GLY A 393 -1.05 -39.51 37.15
C GLY A 393 0.39 -39.01 37.15
N GLN A 394 1.19 -39.23 36.09
CA GLN A 394 2.48 -38.58 35.94
C GLN A 394 2.33 -37.07 35.70
N MET A 395 3.05 -36.24 36.46
CA MET A 395 3.01 -34.78 36.29
C MET A 395 3.57 -34.37 34.93
N PHE A 396 2.77 -33.62 34.16
CA PHE A 396 3.17 -33.14 32.85
C PHE A 396 4.06 -31.89 32.94
N MET A 397 5.23 -31.95 32.29
CA MET A 397 6.21 -30.85 32.25
C MET A 397 6.71 -30.54 30.82
N GLY A 398 5.91 -30.84 29.79
CA GLY A 398 6.32 -30.71 28.38
C GLY A 398 6.20 -29.30 27.77
N GLY A 399 5.79 -28.28 28.53
CA GLY A 399 5.44 -26.96 27.97
C GLY A 399 3.96 -26.87 27.59
N TRP A 400 3.68 -26.41 26.37
CA TRP A 400 2.31 -26.30 25.86
C TRP A 400 1.65 -27.67 25.70
N ARG A 401 0.45 -27.82 26.26
CA ARG A 401 -0.41 -28.99 26.09
C ARG A 401 -1.84 -28.57 25.75
N CYS A 402 -2.43 -29.27 24.78
CA CYS A 402 -3.85 -29.20 24.52
C CYS A 402 -4.58 -30.03 25.58
N MET A 403 -5.49 -29.38 26.31
CA MET A 403 -6.29 -29.99 27.37
C MET A 403 -7.64 -30.50 26.85
N GLY A 404 -7.77 -30.61 25.52
CA GLY A 404 -9.00 -30.98 24.83
C GLY A 404 -9.74 -29.79 24.21
N THR A 405 -10.79 -30.13 23.47
CA THR A 405 -11.64 -29.21 22.73
C THR A 405 -13.06 -29.30 23.25
N ASN A 406 -13.69 -28.16 23.54
CA ASN A 406 -15.11 -28.10 23.93
C ASN A 406 -15.84 -27.01 23.13
N SER A 407 -17.07 -26.67 23.54
CA SER A 407 -17.89 -25.63 22.89
C SER A 407 -17.24 -24.23 22.87
N LYS A 408 -16.25 -23.97 23.74
CA LYS A 408 -15.47 -22.73 23.77
C LYS A 408 -14.22 -22.78 22.87
N GLY A 409 -13.91 -23.95 22.31
CA GLY A 409 -12.74 -24.20 21.48
C GLY A 409 -11.67 -25.05 22.16
N GLU A 410 -10.50 -25.10 21.52
CA GLU A 410 -9.31 -25.77 22.06
C GLU A 410 -8.76 -25.01 23.26
N LYS A 411 -8.42 -25.76 24.32
CA LYS A 411 -7.81 -25.21 25.51
C LYS A 411 -6.33 -25.57 25.58
N TRP A 412 -5.46 -24.57 25.57
CA TRP A 412 -4.02 -24.73 25.64
C TRP A 412 -3.48 -24.10 26.93
N ILE A 413 -2.69 -24.88 27.68
CA ILE A 413 -2.04 -24.43 28.90
C ILE A 413 -0.55 -24.73 28.79
N TYR A 414 0.29 -23.80 29.23
CA TYR A 414 1.72 -23.99 29.33
C TYR A 414 2.08 -24.49 30.74
N PHE A 415 2.81 -25.60 30.80
CA PHE A 415 3.35 -26.17 32.03
C PHE A 415 4.87 -25.98 32.04
N ASN A 416 5.42 -25.47 33.13
CA ASN A 416 6.84 -25.17 33.22
C ASN A 416 7.70 -26.42 32.97
N ARG A 417 8.66 -26.31 32.05
CA ARG A 417 9.58 -27.39 31.64
C ARG A 417 10.73 -27.61 32.61
N SER A 418 10.99 -26.65 33.49
CA SER A 418 12.11 -26.75 34.42
C SER A 418 11.93 -27.94 35.35
N ASN A 419 12.92 -28.83 35.40
CA ASN A 419 13.04 -29.86 36.44
C ASN A 419 13.74 -29.35 37.71
N LYS A 420 14.05 -28.05 37.77
CA LYS A 420 14.69 -27.38 38.92
C LYS A 420 13.82 -26.24 39.46
N GLY A 421 13.94 -25.98 40.76
CA GLY A 421 13.27 -24.86 41.43
C GLY A 421 11.80 -25.12 41.78
N LYS A 422 11.21 -24.14 42.48
CA LYS A 422 9.85 -24.23 43.05
C LYS A 422 8.73 -24.17 42.01
N ASP A 423 9.03 -23.85 40.75
CA ASP A 423 8.03 -23.69 39.67
C ASP A 423 7.91 -24.89 38.72
N LYS A 424 8.61 -25.99 39.03
CA LYS A 424 8.60 -27.25 38.28
C LYS A 424 7.18 -27.72 37.95
N GLY A 425 6.85 -27.90 36.68
CA GLY A 425 5.54 -28.43 36.25
C GLY A 425 4.33 -27.53 36.54
N LYS A 426 4.53 -26.32 37.10
CA LYS A 426 3.42 -25.39 37.36
C LYS A 426 2.72 -24.99 36.07
N ALA A 427 1.40 -25.02 36.08
CA ALA A 427 0.56 -24.44 35.04
C ALA A 427 0.64 -22.92 35.10
N ILE A 428 1.07 -22.29 34.00
CA ILE A 428 1.11 -20.84 33.87
C ILE A 428 -0.27 -20.36 33.44
N ILE A 429 -0.94 -19.66 34.35
CA ILE A 429 -2.27 -19.08 34.14
C ILE A 429 -2.12 -17.56 34.10
N HIS A 430 -2.55 -16.98 32.99
CA HIS A 430 -2.42 -15.55 32.76
C HIS A 430 -3.60 -14.79 33.37
N LYS A 431 -3.34 -13.63 33.97
CA LYS A 431 -4.37 -12.77 34.59
C LYS A 431 -5.27 -12.04 33.56
N GLY A 432 -5.13 -12.35 32.28
CA GLY A 432 -5.85 -11.71 31.18
C GLY A 432 -5.56 -12.42 29.86
N ASN A 433 -6.11 -11.89 28.77
CA ASN A 433 -5.91 -12.46 27.44
C ASN A 433 -4.47 -12.26 26.96
N ILE A 434 -3.98 -13.20 26.15
CA ILE A 434 -2.58 -13.19 25.70
C ILE A 434 -2.45 -13.48 24.21
N ALA A 435 -1.34 -13.00 23.65
CA ALA A 435 -0.93 -13.20 22.27
C ALA A 435 0.40 -13.98 22.26
N ILE A 436 0.37 -15.29 22.02
CA ILE A 436 1.55 -16.16 22.21
C ILE A 436 1.61 -17.30 21.21
N THR A 437 2.81 -17.82 20.95
CA THR A 437 3.00 -19.01 20.13
C THR A 437 2.64 -20.24 20.95
N VAL A 438 1.69 -21.02 20.45
CA VAL A 438 1.27 -22.31 21.02
C VAL A 438 1.89 -23.39 20.14
N ASN A 439 2.55 -24.37 20.77
CA ASN A 439 3.34 -25.45 20.15
C ASN A 439 4.76 -25.07 19.62
N PRO A 440 5.83 -25.71 20.11
CA PRO A 440 7.20 -25.51 19.63
C PRO A 440 7.59 -26.32 18.36
N LYS A 441 6.79 -27.31 17.92
CA LYS A 441 7.21 -28.29 16.89
C LYS A 441 6.66 -28.04 15.47
N SER A 442 5.87 -26.99 15.22
CA SER A 442 5.40 -26.66 13.86
C SER A 442 4.94 -25.21 13.75
N ASN A 443 5.52 -24.48 12.79
CA ASN A 443 5.21 -23.14 12.27
C ASN A 443 4.80 -22.02 13.26
N SER A 444 5.62 -20.96 13.26
CA SER A 444 5.70 -19.70 14.04
C SER A 444 4.43 -18.83 14.21
N HIS A 445 3.24 -19.41 14.23
CA HIS A 445 1.97 -18.70 14.40
C HIS A 445 1.72 -18.38 15.86
N LYS A 446 1.45 -17.10 16.15
CA LYS A 446 0.94 -16.67 17.44
C LYS A 446 -0.59 -16.82 17.45
N TYR A 447 -1.14 -17.26 18.56
CA TYR A 447 -2.56 -17.41 18.80
C TYR A 447 -3.03 -16.42 19.85
N LEU A 448 -4.31 -16.07 19.77
CA LEU A 448 -5.00 -15.27 20.77
C LEU A 448 -5.70 -16.20 21.76
N LEU A 449 -5.31 -16.17 23.03
CA LEU A 449 -5.92 -16.98 24.08
C LEU A 449 -6.61 -16.10 25.11
N ASP A 450 -7.69 -16.62 25.69
CA ASP A 450 -8.30 -16.02 26.88
C ASP A 450 -7.49 -16.33 28.15
N HIS A 451 -7.90 -15.73 29.27
CA HIS A 451 -7.27 -15.94 30.58
C HIS A 451 -7.32 -17.39 31.09
N ASN A 452 -8.16 -18.25 30.51
CA ASN A 452 -8.27 -19.68 30.86
C ASN A 452 -7.52 -20.59 29.88
N GLY A 453 -6.88 -20.02 28.85
CA GLY A 453 -6.16 -20.76 27.81
C GLY A 453 -7.03 -21.22 26.64
N TYR A 454 -8.26 -20.73 26.47
CA TYR A 454 -9.06 -21.05 25.28
C TYR A 454 -8.65 -20.19 24.09
N ILE A 455 -8.51 -20.80 22.91
CA ILE A 455 -8.24 -20.08 21.67
C ILE A 455 -9.45 -19.22 21.29
N LEU A 456 -9.24 -17.92 21.19
CA LEU A 456 -10.23 -16.95 20.76
C LEU A 456 -10.20 -16.84 19.23
N LYS A 457 -11.25 -17.33 18.54
CA LYS A 457 -11.39 -17.28 17.07
C LYS A 457 -12.28 -16.11 16.63
N ASN A 458 -11.90 -15.39 15.57
CA ASN A 458 -12.61 -14.20 15.06
C ASN A 458 -12.90 -13.15 16.15
N ARG A 459 -11.95 -12.93 17.07
CA ARG A 459 -12.10 -12.01 18.19
C ARG A 459 -11.02 -10.94 18.17
N ARG A 460 -11.38 -9.77 18.70
CA ARG A 460 -10.46 -8.66 18.96
C ARG A 460 -10.52 -8.31 20.44
N THR A 461 -9.39 -8.33 21.13
CA THR A 461 -9.32 -8.06 22.57
C THR A 461 -8.00 -7.40 22.98
N LYS A 462 -8.01 -6.75 24.14
CA LYS A 462 -6.82 -6.17 24.74
C LYS A 462 -6.09 -7.25 25.54
N CYS A 463 -4.81 -7.41 25.28
CA CYS A 463 -3.98 -8.40 25.96
C CYS A 463 -3.24 -7.79 27.16
N VAL A 464 -2.63 -8.64 27.97
CA VAL A 464 -1.86 -8.26 29.18
C VAL A 464 -0.70 -7.30 28.90
N ASP A 465 -0.16 -7.28 27.68
CA ASP A 465 0.88 -6.34 27.23
C ASP A 465 0.33 -4.94 26.90
N GLY A 466 -0.96 -4.71 27.14
CA GLY A 466 -1.65 -3.45 26.89
C GLY A 466 -2.06 -3.22 25.43
N ALA A 467 -1.62 -4.06 24.49
CA ALA A 467 -1.95 -3.93 23.07
C ALA A 467 -3.25 -4.65 22.70
N TRP A 468 -3.91 -4.18 21.65
CA TRP A 468 -5.06 -4.86 21.06
C TRP A 468 -4.59 -5.83 19.97
N TYR A 469 -5.10 -7.05 20.01
CA TYR A 469 -4.86 -8.08 19.00
C TYR A 469 -6.18 -8.55 18.41
N GLY A 470 -6.13 -9.01 17.16
CA GLY A 470 -7.24 -9.63 16.46
C GLY A 470 -6.83 -11.02 15.99
N SER A 471 -7.78 -11.95 15.96
CA SER A 471 -7.57 -13.32 15.48
C SER A 471 -8.47 -13.69 14.30
N ASP A 472 -7.97 -14.57 13.44
CA ASP A 472 -8.72 -15.14 12.32
C ASP A 472 -9.66 -16.29 12.75
N SER A 473 -10.26 -16.98 11.76
CA SER A 473 -11.18 -18.10 11.99
C SER A 473 -10.54 -19.30 12.69
N GLN A 474 -9.21 -19.38 12.71
CA GLN A 474 -8.45 -20.41 13.41
C GLN A 474 -7.86 -19.90 14.74
N GLY A 475 -8.09 -18.64 15.10
CA GLY A 475 -7.57 -18.04 16.32
C GLY A 475 -6.13 -17.54 16.20
N ARG A 476 -5.56 -17.58 14.99
CA ARG A 476 -4.21 -17.08 14.72
C ARG A 476 -4.25 -15.56 14.68
N ILE A 477 -3.22 -14.93 15.23
CA ILE A 477 -3.11 -13.47 15.25
C ILE A 477 -2.99 -12.94 13.84
N VAL A 478 -3.87 -12.01 13.50
CA VAL A 478 -3.86 -11.26 12.25
C VAL A 478 -2.66 -10.34 12.21
N LYS A 479 -1.91 -10.35 11.11
CA LYS A 479 -0.73 -9.52 10.88
C LYS A 479 -0.81 -8.80 9.53
N ASP A 480 -0.28 -7.58 9.52
CA ASP A 480 -0.02 -6.73 8.35
C ASP A 480 -1.20 -6.54 7.39
N ARG A 481 -2.41 -6.40 7.94
CA ARG A 481 -3.62 -6.23 7.13
C ARG A 481 -4.75 -5.57 7.91
N LEU A 482 -5.72 -5.07 7.15
CA LEU A 482 -6.97 -4.55 7.66
C LEU A 482 -7.98 -5.70 7.82
N VAL A 483 -8.62 -5.83 9.00
CA VAL A 483 -9.65 -6.85 9.26
C VAL A 483 -10.86 -6.23 9.92
N ARG A 484 -12.04 -6.76 9.56
CA ARG A 484 -13.33 -6.35 10.12
C ARG A 484 -13.67 -7.20 11.35
N TYR A 485 -13.96 -6.54 12.46
CA TYR A 485 -14.51 -7.16 13.67
C TYR A 485 -15.80 -6.41 14.03
N GLY A 486 -16.94 -7.11 13.98
CA GLY A 486 -18.25 -6.48 14.00
C GLY A 486 -18.40 -5.50 12.83
N ASN A 487 -18.95 -4.31 13.08
CA ASN A 487 -19.19 -3.31 12.01
C ASN A 487 -17.95 -2.46 11.67
N CYS A 488 -16.79 -2.73 12.27
CA CYS A 488 -15.63 -1.84 12.21
C CYS A 488 -14.38 -2.53 11.67
N ARG A 489 -13.59 -1.81 10.87
CA ARG A 489 -12.28 -2.26 10.39
C ARG A 489 -11.15 -1.71 11.26
N TYR A 490 -10.13 -2.54 11.47
CA TYR A 490 -8.95 -2.25 12.26
C TYR A 490 -7.70 -2.73 11.53
N TYR A 491 -6.62 -1.96 11.62
CA TYR A 491 -5.34 -2.34 11.01
C TYR A 491 -4.40 -2.93 12.06
N PHE A 492 -3.79 -4.07 11.73
CA PHE A 492 -2.82 -4.76 12.57
C PHE A 492 -1.46 -4.71 11.90
N THR A 493 -0.45 -4.34 12.68
CA THR A 493 0.96 -4.27 12.24
C THR A 493 1.53 -5.67 11.94
N LYS A 494 2.74 -5.74 11.40
CA LYS A 494 3.49 -6.99 11.18
C LYS A 494 3.66 -7.84 12.45
N ASN A 495 3.67 -7.19 13.62
CA ASN A 495 3.76 -7.86 14.93
C ASN A 495 2.40 -8.28 15.48
N GLY A 496 1.31 -7.99 14.78
CA GLY A 496 -0.06 -8.35 15.16
C GLY A 496 -0.75 -7.36 16.10
N LYS A 497 -0.06 -6.30 16.51
CA LYS A 497 -0.63 -5.23 17.35
C LYS A 497 -1.49 -4.29 16.51
N GLN A 498 -2.67 -3.95 17.00
CA GLN A 498 -3.53 -2.92 16.42
C GLN A 498 -2.84 -1.56 16.50
N VAL A 499 -2.92 -0.76 15.43
CA VAL A 499 -2.42 0.61 15.44
C VAL A 499 -3.28 1.54 16.30
N GLY A 500 -2.67 2.62 16.79
CA GLY A 500 -3.32 3.66 17.62
C GLY A 500 -3.73 4.93 16.86
N TRP A 501 -3.73 4.92 15.52
CA TRP A 501 -4.00 6.11 14.71
C TRP A 501 -5.39 6.71 14.93
N LYS A 502 -5.50 8.04 14.94
CA LYS A 502 -6.73 8.79 15.24
C LYS A 502 -6.81 10.07 14.39
N ASN A 503 -8.01 10.37 13.91
CA ASN A 503 -8.36 11.56 13.12
C ASN A 503 -7.44 11.84 11.92
N MET A 504 -7.04 10.80 11.19
CA MET A 504 -6.04 10.94 10.14
C MET A 504 -6.23 9.93 8.99
N TRP A 505 -5.74 10.30 7.81
CA TRP A 505 -5.62 9.40 6.67
C TRP A 505 -4.35 8.56 6.76
N LYS A 506 -4.48 7.26 6.51
CA LYS A 506 -3.34 6.33 6.43
C LYS A 506 -3.53 5.35 5.29
N GLN A 507 -2.42 5.07 4.60
CA GLN A 507 -2.38 4.03 3.59
C GLN A 507 -2.18 2.68 4.30
N CYS A 508 -3.01 1.70 3.95
CA CYS A 508 -2.95 0.34 4.47
C CYS A 508 -2.89 -0.66 3.30
N PRO A 509 -2.13 -1.75 3.40
CA PRO A 509 -2.10 -2.82 2.41
C PRO A 509 -3.48 -3.50 2.29
N THR A 510 -3.89 -3.75 1.05
CA THR A 510 -5.08 -4.52 0.68
C THR A 510 -4.74 -5.51 -0.44
N SER A 511 -5.67 -6.42 -0.79
CA SER A 511 -5.49 -7.34 -1.92
C SER A 511 -5.30 -6.60 -3.26
N GLY A 512 -5.90 -5.43 -3.42
CA GLY A 512 -5.79 -4.59 -4.62
C GLY A 512 -4.72 -3.50 -4.53
N GLY A 513 -3.69 -3.68 -3.68
CA GLY A 513 -2.63 -2.70 -3.43
C GLY A 513 -2.88 -1.80 -2.21
N SER A 514 -1.95 -0.91 -1.92
CA SER A 514 -2.01 -0.02 -0.74
C SER A 514 -3.05 1.09 -0.93
N LYS A 515 -4.10 1.10 -0.11
CA LYS A 515 -5.22 2.06 -0.20
C LYS A 515 -5.30 2.96 1.03
N TYR A 516 -5.80 4.17 0.85
CA TYR A 516 -6.04 5.11 1.94
C TYR A 516 -7.32 4.80 2.69
N PHE A 517 -7.27 4.92 4.01
CA PHE A 517 -8.40 4.81 4.93
C PHE A 517 -8.35 5.95 5.95
N TYR A 518 -9.52 6.46 6.35
CA TYR A 518 -9.60 7.45 7.40
C TYR A 518 -9.77 6.77 8.76
N PHE A 519 -8.85 7.03 9.68
CA PHE A 519 -8.95 6.59 11.07
C PHE A 519 -9.68 7.67 11.85
N GLY A 520 -10.82 7.32 12.44
CA GLY A 520 -11.72 8.27 13.11
C GLY A 520 -11.26 8.65 14.52
N SER A 521 -12.20 9.09 15.35
CA SER A 521 -11.93 9.56 16.72
C SER A 521 -11.57 8.44 17.71
N THR A 522 -11.93 7.20 17.40
CA THR A 522 -11.54 6.01 18.18
C THR A 522 -10.19 5.48 17.68
N PRO A 523 -9.15 5.37 18.53
CA PRO A 523 -7.83 4.88 18.12
C PRO A 523 -7.89 3.55 17.38
N GLY A 524 -7.27 3.51 16.19
CA GLY A 524 -7.15 2.33 15.34
C GLY A 524 -8.41 1.92 14.58
N ARG A 525 -9.53 2.62 14.76
CA ARG A 525 -10.81 2.33 14.09
C ARG A 525 -10.91 3.11 12.79
N VAL A 526 -11.14 2.40 11.69
CA VAL A 526 -11.47 3.02 10.40
C VAL A 526 -12.89 3.58 10.45
N SER A 527 -13.04 4.81 9.97
CA SER A 527 -14.32 5.47 9.67
C SER A 527 -14.55 5.37 8.17
N GLU A 528 -15.60 4.65 7.78
CA GLU A 528 -15.95 4.38 6.38
C GLU A 528 -16.40 5.68 5.70
N LYS A 529 -15.50 6.32 4.97
CA LYS A 529 -15.79 7.49 4.13
C LYS A 529 -16.31 7.03 2.77
N LYS A 530 -17.17 7.85 2.17
CA LYS A 530 -17.84 7.59 0.89
C LYS A 530 -17.84 8.84 0.00
N GLY A 531 -17.97 8.65 -1.30
CA GLY A 531 -17.94 9.71 -2.30
C GLY A 531 -16.63 10.47 -2.34
N TRP A 532 -16.70 11.73 -2.77
CA TRP A 532 -15.54 12.62 -2.85
C TRP A 532 -14.99 12.95 -1.46
N GLN A 533 -13.70 12.72 -1.27
CA GLN A 533 -13.00 13.01 -0.03
C GLN A 533 -11.71 13.76 -0.33
N LYS A 534 -11.49 14.83 0.45
CA LYS A 534 -10.21 15.50 0.53
C LYS A 534 -9.27 14.65 1.39
N VAL A 535 -8.27 14.07 0.76
CA VAL A 535 -7.23 13.31 1.47
C VAL A 535 -6.05 14.22 1.74
N THR A 536 -5.51 14.10 2.93
CA THR A 536 -4.36 14.87 3.40
C THR A 536 -3.28 13.93 3.90
N TRP A 537 -2.04 14.39 3.87
CA TRP A 537 -0.96 13.76 4.60
C TRP A 537 -1.22 13.80 6.11
N PRO A 538 -0.55 12.96 6.91
CA PRO A 538 -0.55 13.08 8.37
C PRO A 538 -0.17 14.48 8.88
N SER A 539 0.63 15.24 8.12
CA SER A 539 0.98 16.64 8.41
C SER A 539 -0.16 17.63 8.18
N GLY A 540 -1.29 17.20 7.62
CA GLY A 540 -2.41 18.06 7.24
C GLY A 540 -2.31 18.63 5.82
N LYS A 541 -1.15 18.53 5.15
CA LYS A 541 -0.96 19.01 3.78
C LYS A 541 -1.88 18.27 2.80
N PHE A 542 -2.52 19.02 1.90
CA PHE A 542 -3.37 18.48 0.84
C PHE A 542 -2.59 17.47 -0.01
N LEU A 543 -3.14 16.26 -0.13
CA LEU A 543 -2.58 15.19 -0.98
C LEU A 543 -3.32 15.13 -2.31
N GLY A 544 -4.64 15.27 -2.29
CA GLY A 544 -5.48 15.21 -3.48
C GLY A 544 -6.92 14.86 -3.16
N TRP A 545 -7.75 14.88 -4.19
CA TRP A 545 -9.12 14.38 -4.15
C TRP A 545 -9.17 12.91 -4.51
N PHE A 546 -9.97 12.16 -3.75
CA PHE A 546 -10.18 10.72 -3.93
C PHE A 546 -11.68 10.46 -3.96
N TYR A 547 -12.10 9.43 -4.68
CA TYR A 547 -13.48 8.98 -4.66
C TYR A 547 -13.59 7.62 -4.00
N PHE A 548 -14.30 7.56 -2.87
CA PHE A 548 -14.51 6.37 -2.05
C PHE A 548 -15.85 5.70 -2.38
N ARG A 549 -15.82 4.41 -2.66
CA ARG A 549 -17.01 3.57 -2.90
C ARG A 549 -17.69 3.19 -1.58
N ASP A 550 -18.88 2.58 -1.67
CA ASP A 550 -19.64 2.15 -0.50
C ASP A 550 -18.94 1.13 0.40
N ASN A 551 -18.05 0.32 -0.17
CA ASN A 551 -17.22 -0.62 0.58
C ASN A 551 -16.06 0.06 1.35
N GLY A 552 -15.95 1.39 1.27
CA GLY A 552 -14.93 2.20 1.94
C GLY A 552 -13.55 2.14 1.28
N GLU A 553 -13.45 1.66 0.03
CA GLU A 553 -12.24 1.72 -0.79
C GLU A 553 -12.36 2.78 -1.90
N HIS A 554 -11.24 3.38 -2.26
CA HIS A 554 -11.21 4.37 -3.34
C HIS A 554 -10.82 3.79 -4.72
N TYR A 555 -11.21 4.51 -5.77
CA TYR A 555 -10.74 4.28 -7.15
C TYR A 555 -9.22 4.49 -7.26
N MET A 556 -8.60 3.78 -8.21
CA MET A 556 -7.15 3.76 -8.44
C MET A 556 -6.87 3.13 -9.81
N ASN A 557 -5.84 3.61 -10.52
CA ASN A 557 -5.41 3.11 -11.83
C ASN A 557 -6.55 2.92 -12.83
N ARG A 558 -7.45 3.90 -12.96
CA ARG A 558 -8.58 3.74 -13.89
C ARG A 558 -9.23 5.05 -14.31
N TRP A 559 -9.85 4.98 -15.47
CA TRP A 559 -10.82 5.95 -15.97
C TRP A 559 -12.20 5.71 -15.34
N VAL A 560 -12.89 6.80 -15.05
CA VAL A 560 -14.30 6.85 -14.64
C VAL A 560 -14.94 8.03 -15.37
N GLY A 561 -15.67 7.75 -16.45
CA GLY A 561 -16.16 8.79 -17.35
C GLY A 561 -15.01 9.63 -17.91
N SER A 562 -15.09 10.96 -17.78
CA SER A 562 -14.05 11.89 -18.23
C SER A 562 -12.94 12.13 -17.19
N GLN A 563 -12.87 11.35 -16.12
CA GLN A 563 -11.91 11.53 -15.02
C GLN A 563 -10.98 10.31 -14.94
N TYR A 564 -9.76 10.54 -14.45
CA TYR A 564 -8.80 9.48 -14.19
C TYR A 564 -8.32 9.50 -12.74
N PHE A 565 -8.17 8.33 -12.13
CA PHE A 565 -7.58 8.17 -10.81
C PHE A 565 -6.24 7.46 -10.94
N ASP A 566 -5.17 8.08 -10.43
CA ASP A 566 -3.81 7.57 -10.56
C ASP A 566 -3.55 6.31 -9.70
N SER A 567 -2.30 5.84 -9.71
CA SER A 567 -1.85 4.65 -8.96
C SER A 567 -1.89 4.77 -7.45
N PHE A 568 -2.09 5.98 -6.93
CA PHE A 568 -2.34 6.21 -5.51
C PHE A 568 -3.81 6.45 -5.22
N GLY A 569 -4.64 6.65 -6.24
CA GLY A 569 -6.06 6.95 -6.16
C GLY A 569 -6.41 8.44 -6.18
N ARG A 570 -5.44 9.31 -6.47
CA ARG A 570 -5.68 10.75 -6.61
C ARG A 570 -6.36 11.02 -7.95
N LEU A 571 -7.35 11.91 -7.93
CA LEU A 571 -7.94 12.48 -9.13
C LEU A 571 -6.87 13.20 -9.95
N ALA A 572 -6.76 12.85 -11.24
CA ALA A 572 -5.86 13.48 -12.18
C ALA A 572 -6.17 14.99 -12.30
N SER A 573 -5.11 15.78 -12.41
CA SER A 573 -5.18 17.24 -12.45
C SER A 573 -3.98 17.77 -13.22
N GLY A 574 -4.21 18.72 -14.13
CA GLY A 574 -3.19 19.23 -15.04
C GLY A 574 -2.73 18.19 -16.07
N ILE A 575 -1.50 18.34 -16.55
CA ILE A 575 -0.93 17.45 -17.56
C ILE A 575 -0.55 16.11 -16.93
N LYS A 576 -1.00 15.00 -17.51
CA LYS A 576 -0.71 13.63 -17.06
C LYS A 576 -0.45 12.71 -18.23
N GLU A 577 0.55 11.85 -18.06
CA GLU A 577 0.81 10.73 -18.95
C GLU A 577 0.13 9.48 -18.41
N ILE A 578 -0.66 8.81 -19.24
CA ILE A 578 -1.43 7.61 -18.93
C ILE A 578 -1.26 6.67 -20.12
N ASP A 579 -0.70 5.48 -19.87
CA ASP A 579 -0.48 4.45 -20.89
C ASP A 579 0.26 4.95 -22.15
N GLY A 580 1.28 5.80 -21.95
CA GLY A 580 2.10 6.38 -23.03
C GLY A 580 1.44 7.55 -23.78
N LYS A 581 0.25 7.97 -23.37
CA LYS A 581 -0.50 9.09 -23.95
C LYS A 581 -0.58 10.25 -22.97
N THR A 582 -0.44 11.47 -23.47
CA THR A 582 -0.48 12.68 -22.63
C THR A 582 -1.84 13.35 -22.73
N TYR A 583 -2.42 13.65 -21.58
CA TYR A 583 -3.74 14.29 -21.43
C TYR A 583 -3.62 15.55 -20.58
N PHE A 584 -4.57 16.46 -20.74
CA PHE A 584 -4.72 17.62 -19.86
C PHE A 584 -6.06 17.53 -19.12
N PHE A 585 -6.00 17.49 -17.80
CA PHE A 585 -7.16 17.50 -16.92
C PHE A 585 -7.38 18.88 -16.30
N GLU A 586 -8.64 19.27 -16.11
CA GLU A 586 -9.01 20.44 -15.33
C GLU A 586 -8.32 20.45 -13.97
N ILE A 587 -7.74 21.59 -13.62
CA ILE A 587 -6.92 21.71 -12.42
C ILE A 587 -7.81 21.71 -11.17
N SER A 588 -7.57 20.73 -10.30
CA SER A 588 -8.18 20.65 -8.97
C SER A 588 -7.33 21.41 -7.95
N ASP A 589 -7.99 21.95 -6.92
CA ASP A 589 -7.35 22.63 -5.79
C ASP A 589 -7.87 22.04 -4.46
N GLU A 590 -7.43 22.57 -3.32
CA GLU A 590 -7.83 22.04 -2.01
C GLU A 590 -9.34 22.18 -1.73
N LYS A 591 -10.02 23.13 -2.38
CA LYS A 591 -11.43 23.45 -2.13
C LYS A 591 -12.35 22.77 -3.14
N THR A 592 -11.88 22.53 -4.35
CA THR A 592 -12.68 22.07 -5.47
C THR A 592 -12.00 20.94 -6.26
N HIS A 593 -12.77 19.91 -6.57
CA HIS A 593 -12.38 18.83 -7.48
C HIS A 593 -12.93 19.12 -8.88
N ARG A 594 -12.07 19.16 -9.90
CA ARG A 594 -12.48 19.37 -11.30
C ARG A 594 -12.14 18.13 -12.11
N GLY A 595 -10.85 17.94 -12.43
CA GLY A 595 -10.26 16.68 -12.86
C GLY A 595 -10.88 16.02 -14.09
N ARG A 596 -11.71 16.73 -14.87
CA ARG A 596 -12.21 16.23 -16.15
C ARG A 596 -11.15 16.44 -17.21
N VAL A 597 -10.97 15.48 -18.11
CA VAL A 597 -10.07 15.62 -19.26
C VAL A 597 -10.67 16.60 -20.27
N PHE A 598 -9.85 17.50 -20.79
CA PHE A 598 -10.25 18.36 -21.90
C PHE A 598 -10.33 17.55 -23.19
N LYS A 599 -11.29 17.89 -24.06
CA LYS A 599 -11.48 17.30 -25.38
C LYS A 599 -11.87 18.40 -26.37
N ASN A 600 -11.42 18.31 -27.62
CA ASN A 600 -11.70 19.30 -28.67
C ASN A 600 -11.47 20.76 -28.23
N THR A 601 -10.45 21.01 -27.41
CA THR A 601 -10.29 22.28 -26.72
C THR A 601 -8.86 22.79 -26.82
N MET A 602 -8.71 24.08 -27.11
CA MET A 602 -7.43 24.79 -27.02
C MET A 602 -7.26 25.35 -25.61
N ILE A 603 -6.16 25.00 -24.94
CA ILE A 603 -5.97 25.19 -23.50
C ILE A 603 -4.77 26.10 -23.29
N LYS A 604 -4.97 27.22 -22.59
CA LYS A 604 -3.86 28.09 -22.16
C LYS A 604 -3.39 27.65 -20.78
N TYR A 605 -2.11 27.34 -20.63
CA TYR A 605 -1.52 26.99 -19.34
C TYR A 605 -0.05 27.39 -19.30
N ASN A 606 0.39 28.04 -18.22
CA ASN A 606 1.75 28.59 -18.09
C ASN A 606 2.20 29.41 -19.30
N ASN A 607 1.31 30.27 -19.80
CA ASN A 607 1.52 31.12 -20.99
C ASN A 607 1.85 30.34 -22.27
N LYS A 608 1.46 29.07 -22.36
CA LYS A 608 1.56 28.23 -23.55
C LYS A 608 0.20 27.68 -23.93
N TRP A 609 0.01 27.43 -25.20
CA TRP A 609 -1.21 26.82 -25.73
C TRP A 609 -1.00 25.34 -26.00
N TYR A 610 -1.97 24.54 -25.62
CA TYR A 610 -2.08 23.11 -25.88
C TYR A 610 -3.37 22.85 -26.63
N TYR A 611 -3.48 21.72 -27.30
CA TYR A 611 -4.74 21.30 -27.91
C TYR A 611 -5.04 19.86 -27.54
N ALA A 612 -6.20 19.65 -26.93
CA ALA A 612 -6.74 18.33 -26.67
C ALA A 612 -7.63 17.89 -27.82
N GLU A 613 -7.31 16.74 -28.38
CA GLU A 613 -8.00 16.08 -29.49
C GLU A 613 -9.37 15.51 -29.05
N PRO A 614 -10.19 14.95 -29.97
CA PRO A 614 -11.50 14.39 -29.62
C PRO A 614 -11.45 13.30 -28.54
N ASP A 615 -10.39 12.50 -28.53
CA ASP A 615 -10.16 11.46 -27.52
C ASP A 615 -9.47 11.98 -26.24
N GLY A 616 -9.12 13.28 -26.22
CA GLY A 616 -8.47 13.99 -25.12
C GLY A 616 -6.95 13.96 -25.12
N GLN A 617 -6.33 13.23 -26.06
CA GLN A 617 -4.88 13.24 -26.19
C GLN A 617 -4.39 14.63 -26.60
N LEU A 618 -3.21 15.04 -26.11
CA LEU A 618 -2.59 16.29 -26.51
C LEU A 618 -1.86 16.13 -27.84
N ALA A 619 -2.19 16.98 -28.80
CA ALA A 619 -1.54 17.02 -30.10
C ALA A 619 -0.04 17.24 -29.96
N ARG A 620 0.78 16.45 -30.67
CA ARG A 620 2.25 16.48 -30.53
C ARG A 620 2.96 16.32 -31.85
N ASP A 621 3.88 17.25 -32.09
CA ASP A 621 4.80 17.26 -33.23
C ASP A 621 4.06 17.14 -34.58
N GLU A 622 2.95 17.88 -34.70
CA GLU A 622 2.01 17.76 -35.81
C GLU A 622 1.24 19.07 -36.12
N TRP A 623 0.59 19.09 -37.29
CA TRP A 623 -0.31 20.17 -37.72
C TRP A 623 -1.76 19.87 -37.36
N LYS A 624 -2.47 20.84 -36.78
CA LYS A 624 -3.93 20.76 -36.55
C LYS A 624 -4.64 21.98 -37.11
N LYS A 625 -5.81 21.74 -37.71
CA LYS A 625 -6.71 22.80 -38.17
C LYS A 625 -7.77 23.04 -37.10
N ILE A 626 -7.76 24.23 -36.50
CA ILE A 626 -8.63 24.60 -35.39
C ILE A 626 -9.32 25.91 -35.75
N ASN A 627 -10.66 25.92 -35.76
CA ASN A 627 -11.47 27.10 -36.11
C ASN A 627 -11.02 27.76 -37.43
N GLY A 628 -10.77 26.95 -38.46
CA GLY A 628 -10.35 27.40 -39.79
C GLY A 628 -8.87 27.73 -39.94
N ASN A 629 -8.12 27.90 -38.84
CA ASN A 629 -6.70 28.27 -38.87
C ASN A 629 -5.82 27.04 -38.62
N TRP A 630 -4.64 27.03 -39.21
CA TRP A 630 -3.65 25.98 -38.98
C TRP A 630 -2.68 26.35 -37.87
N TYR A 631 -2.37 25.38 -37.03
CA TYR A 631 -1.45 25.49 -35.91
C TYR A 631 -0.49 24.31 -35.95
N TYR A 632 0.76 24.53 -35.55
CA TYR A 632 1.72 23.45 -35.37
C TYR A 632 1.99 23.26 -33.88
N PHE A 633 1.82 22.05 -33.38
CA PHE A 633 2.11 21.70 -31.99
C PHE A 633 3.47 21.03 -31.92
N GLN A 634 4.45 21.67 -31.29
CA GLN A 634 5.77 21.10 -31.04
C GLN A 634 5.91 20.78 -29.55
N LYS A 635 6.29 19.53 -29.23
CA LYS A 635 6.38 19.06 -27.83
C LYS A 635 5.11 19.41 -27.02
N PHE A 636 3.95 19.07 -27.57
CA PHE A 636 2.60 19.33 -27.05
C PHE A 636 2.10 20.78 -27.07
N THR A 637 2.97 21.75 -27.37
CA THR A 637 2.62 23.18 -27.30
C THR A 637 2.59 23.84 -28.66
N THR A 638 1.70 24.80 -28.84
CA THR A 638 1.62 25.59 -30.07
C THR A 638 2.93 26.34 -30.31
N LEU A 639 3.53 26.12 -31.48
CA LEU A 639 4.69 26.86 -31.93
C LEU A 639 4.25 28.25 -32.39
N THR A 640 4.89 29.29 -31.86
CA THR A 640 4.61 30.69 -32.18
C THR A 640 5.87 31.37 -32.68
N ASN A 641 5.70 32.47 -33.41
CA ASN A 641 6.78 33.29 -33.95
C ASN A 641 7.87 32.49 -34.68
N ALA A 642 7.47 31.57 -35.55
CA ALA A 642 8.40 30.69 -36.24
C ALA A 642 7.96 30.36 -37.66
N PHE A 643 8.93 30.12 -38.54
CA PHE A 643 8.65 29.65 -39.90
C PHE A 643 8.55 28.13 -39.97
N ARG A 644 7.60 27.66 -40.77
CA ARG A 644 7.41 26.22 -41.06
C ARG A 644 6.90 25.98 -42.47
N TRP A 645 7.24 24.81 -42.98
CA TRP A 645 6.63 24.23 -44.18
C TRP A 645 5.38 23.46 -43.79
N LYS A 646 4.31 23.66 -44.55
CA LYS A 646 3.10 22.85 -44.52
C LYS A 646 2.70 22.57 -45.95
N ASP A 647 2.68 21.30 -46.36
CA ASP A 647 2.24 20.85 -47.70
C ASP A 647 2.84 21.71 -48.83
N ASN A 648 4.17 21.81 -48.88
CA ASN A 648 4.94 22.64 -49.83
C ASN A 648 4.65 24.15 -49.79
N THR A 649 3.94 24.63 -48.77
CA THR A 649 3.70 26.04 -48.53
C THR A 649 4.56 26.51 -47.36
N TYR A 650 5.45 27.47 -47.60
CA TYR A 650 6.24 28.10 -46.55
C TYR A 650 5.45 29.23 -45.90
N GLY A 651 5.36 29.23 -44.57
CA GLY A 651 4.58 30.20 -43.83
C GLY A 651 5.15 30.52 -42.46
N TRP A 652 4.52 31.50 -41.82
CA TRP A 652 4.88 32.04 -40.50
C TRP A 652 3.78 31.71 -39.50
N LEU A 653 4.13 31.13 -38.37
CA LEU A 653 3.25 31.01 -37.21
C LEU A 653 3.32 32.31 -36.43
N ASP A 654 2.20 33.02 -36.29
CA ASP A 654 2.14 34.32 -35.61
C ASP A 654 2.32 34.21 -34.08
N GLU A 655 2.13 35.33 -33.38
CA GLU A 655 2.25 35.39 -31.92
C GLU A 655 1.22 34.49 -31.20
N GLN A 656 0.10 34.20 -31.87
CA GLN A 656 -0.95 33.30 -31.43
C GLN A 656 -0.78 31.88 -31.99
N GLY A 657 0.25 31.64 -32.81
CA GLY A 657 0.55 30.36 -33.45
C GLY A 657 -0.28 30.05 -34.68
N LYS A 658 -1.01 31.03 -35.23
CA LYS A 658 -1.76 30.86 -36.47
C LYS A 658 -0.81 30.88 -37.66
N PHE A 659 -0.94 29.90 -38.53
CA PHE A 659 -0.17 29.81 -39.75
C PHE A 659 -0.65 30.83 -40.77
N CYS A 660 0.23 31.76 -41.12
CA CYS A 660 0.02 32.85 -42.05
C CYS A 660 0.95 32.71 -43.26
N THR A 661 0.45 33.11 -44.43
CA THR A 661 1.21 33.18 -45.68
C THR A 661 1.02 34.55 -46.32
N GLY A 662 1.95 34.96 -47.20
CA GLY A 662 1.88 36.26 -47.87
C GLY A 662 2.04 37.45 -46.91
N TRP A 663 1.13 38.42 -46.97
CA TRP A 663 1.18 39.64 -46.15
C TRP A 663 0.86 39.36 -44.67
N VAL A 664 1.80 39.66 -43.79
CA VAL A 664 1.66 39.57 -42.33
C VAL A 664 1.64 40.99 -41.76
N VAL A 665 0.54 41.34 -41.07
CA VAL A 665 0.37 42.65 -40.43
C VAL A 665 0.83 42.56 -38.98
N LEU A 666 1.94 43.22 -38.63
CA LEU A 666 2.44 43.25 -37.25
C LEU A 666 1.89 44.46 -36.47
N SER A 667 1.66 45.58 -37.16
CA SER A 667 0.91 46.71 -36.58
C SER A 667 0.07 47.39 -37.67
N ASN A 668 -1.25 47.32 -37.50
CA ASN A 668 -2.20 47.89 -38.44
C ASN A 668 -2.18 49.43 -38.40
N SER A 669 -2.09 50.03 -37.21
CA SER A 669 -2.10 51.49 -37.02
C SER A 669 -0.82 52.15 -37.52
N GLU A 670 0.33 51.51 -37.32
CA GLU A 670 1.64 51.99 -37.78
C GLU A 670 1.93 51.60 -39.24
N ASN A 671 1.02 50.86 -39.89
CA ASN A 671 1.20 50.33 -41.23
C ASN A 671 2.51 49.51 -41.39
N LYS A 672 2.81 48.69 -40.37
CA LYS A 672 3.96 47.77 -40.33
C LYS A 672 3.53 46.39 -40.80
N VAL A 673 3.86 46.09 -42.05
CA VAL A 673 3.58 44.80 -42.69
C VAL A 673 4.87 44.19 -43.22
N ARG A 674 4.91 42.86 -43.22
CA ARG A 674 5.97 42.05 -43.83
C ARG A 674 5.35 41.09 -44.84
N TYR A 675 6.16 40.52 -45.72
CA TYR A 675 5.70 39.51 -46.66
C TYR A 675 6.55 38.25 -46.53
N VAL A 676 5.90 37.10 -46.32
CA VAL A 676 6.58 35.80 -46.24
C VAL A 676 7.16 35.45 -47.61
N ASN A 677 8.46 35.20 -47.67
CA ASN A 677 9.12 34.75 -48.88
C ASN A 677 8.70 33.30 -49.18
N PRO A 678 7.95 33.04 -50.27
CA PRO A 678 7.44 31.70 -50.57
C PRO A 678 8.55 30.68 -50.87
N ASN A 679 9.79 31.13 -51.14
CA ASN A 679 10.93 30.27 -51.46
C ASN A 679 11.63 29.67 -50.22
N GLY A 680 11.16 29.96 -49.00
CA GLY A 680 11.73 29.37 -47.78
C GLY A 680 12.73 30.25 -47.02
N ASP A 681 12.96 31.49 -47.43
CA ASP A 681 13.96 32.39 -46.85
C ASP A 681 13.32 33.49 -45.98
N GLY A 682 12.49 33.07 -45.03
CA GLY A 682 11.88 33.96 -44.03
C GLY A 682 10.93 35.02 -44.62
N PHE A 683 11.06 36.27 -44.15
CA PHE A 683 10.39 37.43 -44.74
C PHE A 683 11.32 38.09 -45.75
N TYR A 684 10.79 38.70 -46.82
CA TYR A 684 11.61 39.57 -47.68
C TYR A 684 12.24 40.70 -46.85
N LYS A 685 13.57 40.83 -46.92
CA LYS A 685 14.37 41.77 -46.13
C LYS A 685 15.44 42.38 -47.02
N ASP A 686 15.65 43.69 -46.88
CA ASP A 686 16.68 44.46 -47.60
C ASP A 686 16.70 44.17 -49.11
N THR A 687 15.51 44.11 -49.71
CA THR A 687 15.32 43.66 -51.10
C THR A 687 14.03 44.18 -51.69
N SER A 688 13.79 43.87 -52.96
CA SER A 688 12.51 44.08 -53.63
C SER A 688 11.95 42.78 -54.18
N ALA A 689 10.63 42.66 -54.21
CA ALA A 689 9.93 41.49 -54.75
C ALA A 689 8.72 41.92 -55.56
N VAL A 690 8.44 41.17 -56.64
CA VAL A 690 7.19 41.32 -57.40
C VAL A 690 6.14 40.43 -56.77
N ILE A 691 5.07 41.03 -56.25
CA ILE A 691 3.95 40.37 -55.56
C ILE A 691 2.68 40.84 -56.27
N ASP A 692 1.88 39.90 -56.76
CA ASP A 692 0.63 40.18 -57.50
C ASP A 692 0.81 41.21 -58.65
N GLY A 693 1.96 41.16 -59.32
CA GLY A 693 2.30 42.04 -60.45
C GLY A 693 2.86 43.43 -60.08
N LEU A 694 2.96 43.75 -58.79
CA LEU A 694 3.54 45.01 -58.29
C LEU A 694 4.88 44.76 -57.60
N ARG A 695 5.86 45.64 -57.83
CA ARG A 695 7.14 45.59 -57.14
C ARG A 695 7.09 46.34 -55.82
N TYR A 696 7.31 45.61 -54.74
CA TYR A 696 7.42 46.15 -53.38
C TYR A 696 8.88 46.16 -52.93
N TYR A 697 9.20 47.07 -52.02
CA TYR A 697 10.52 47.20 -51.40
C TYR A 697 10.40 46.95 -49.90
N PHE A 698 11.40 46.28 -49.32
CA PHE A 698 11.44 45.92 -47.92
C PHE A 698 12.74 46.42 -47.28
N ASP A 699 12.63 46.99 -46.07
CA ASP A 699 13.77 47.53 -45.33
C ASP A 699 14.62 46.43 -44.64
N GLU A 700 15.68 46.85 -43.94
CA GLU A 700 16.56 45.98 -43.13
C GLU A 700 15.83 45.20 -42.01
N LYS A 701 14.63 45.64 -41.64
CA LYS A 701 13.75 45.00 -40.63
C LYS A 701 12.61 44.23 -41.28
N ALA A 702 12.70 43.97 -42.59
CA ALA A 702 11.73 43.27 -43.44
C ALA A 702 10.37 43.98 -43.60
N TYR A 703 10.23 45.24 -43.16
CA TYR A 703 8.98 45.97 -43.32
C TYR A 703 8.85 46.52 -44.73
N ARG A 704 7.64 46.48 -45.27
CA ARG A 704 7.32 47.14 -46.54
C ARG A 704 7.59 48.64 -46.42
N ILE A 705 8.36 49.18 -47.36
CA ILE A 705 8.60 50.62 -47.48
C ILE A 705 7.34 51.26 -48.08
N ASN A 706 6.73 52.18 -47.34
CA ASN A 706 5.43 52.78 -47.68
C ASN A 706 5.53 54.14 -48.41
N ASP A 707 6.74 54.71 -48.53
CA ASP A 707 7.00 55.96 -49.25
C ASP A 707 8.33 55.85 -49.99
N LEU A 708 8.26 55.81 -51.33
CA LEU A 708 9.40 55.70 -52.24
C LEU A 708 9.61 56.98 -53.06
N THR A 709 9.02 58.10 -52.62
CA THR A 709 9.09 59.37 -53.37
C THR A 709 10.50 59.93 -53.52
N SER A 710 11.46 59.49 -52.70
CA SER A 710 12.88 59.83 -52.85
C SER A 710 13.55 59.09 -54.02
N VAL A 711 13.04 57.90 -54.37
CA VAL A 711 13.61 56.99 -55.37
C VAL A 711 12.92 57.15 -56.72
N TYR A 712 11.58 57.20 -56.74
CA TYR A 712 10.79 57.35 -57.94
C TYR A 712 10.30 58.78 -58.06
N ARG A 713 10.67 59.45 -59.16
CA ARG A 713 10.22 60.81 -59.51
C ARG A 713 9.28 60.76 -60.72
N GLY A 714 8.41 61.76 -60.83
CA GLY A 714 7.37 61.81 -61.86
C GLY A 714 7.91 61.75 -63.30
N PRO A 715 7.07 61.46 -64.30
CA PRO A 715 5.59 61.48 -64.23
C PRO A 715 5.02 60.29 -63.45
N TYR A 716 3.88 60.50 -62.79
CA TYR A 716 3.20 59.46 -62.01
C TYR A 716 1.91 58.98 -62.68
N TYR A 717 1.45 57.81 -62.25
CA TYR A 717 0.09 57.31 -62.49
C TYR A 717 -0.64 57.24 -61.16
N VAL A 718 -1.87 57.74 -61.09
CA VAL A 718 -2.64 57.86 -59.84
C VAL A 718 -3.87 56.96 -59.90
N GLU A 719 -4.15 56.26 -58.81
CA GLU A 719 -5.39 55.51 -58.64
C GLU A 719 -6.10 55.94 -57.36
N VAL A 720 -7.42 56.05 -57.41
CA VAL A 720 -8.28 56.31 -56.25
C VAL A 720 -9.26 55.17 -56.12
N ASP A 721 -9.09 54.37 -55.08
CA ASP A 721 -10.04 53.34 -54.67
C ASP A 721 -11.07 53.97 -53.73
N GLN A 722 -12.26 54.19 -54.27
CA GLN A 722 -13.39 54.77 -53.55
C GLN A 722 -13.88 53.86 -52.43
N THR A 723 -13.81 52.52 -52.61
CA THR A 723 -14.27 51.53 -51.63
C THR A 723 -13.44 51.57 -50.35
N ASN A 724 -12.12 51.71 -50.48
CA ASN A 724 -11.19 51.71 -49.33
C ASN A 724 -10.78 53.12 -48.87
N GLY A 725 -11.15 54.17 -49.61
CA GLY A 725 -10.81 55.56 -49.29
C GLY A 725 -9.30 55.80 -49.33
N VAL A 726 -8.65 55.33 -50.40
CA VAL A 726 -7.20 55.40 -50.57
C VAL A 726 -6.84 55.82 -51.99
N MET A 727 -5.91 56.77 -52.10
CA MET A 727 -5.27 57.17 -53.33
C MET A 727 -3.85 56.59 -53.35
N THR A 728 -3.54 55.77 -54.36
CA THR A 728 -2.20 55.20 -54.56
C THR A 728 -1.53 55.89 -55.74
N ILE A 729 -0.34 56.42 -55.49
CA ILE A 729 0.55 56.98 -56.50
C ILE A 729 1.50 55.88 -56.94
N TYR A 730 1.59 55.66 -58.25
CA TYR A 730 2.52 54.72 -58.86
C TYR A 730 3.52 55.45 -59.74
N ASP A 731 4.61 54.77 -60.08
CA ASP A 731 5.46 55.14 -61.20
C ASP A 731 4.65 55.23 -62.52
N LYS A 732 5.21 55.90 -63.54
CA LYS A 732 4.52 56.10 -64.83
C LYS A 732 3.97 54.80 -65.44
N SER A 733 4.67 53.68 -65.25
CA SER A 733 4.31 52.39 -65.84
C SER A 733 3.29 51.60 -65.00
N ARG A 734 2.89 52.10 -63.81
CA ARG A 734 1.97 51.41 -62.88
C ARG A 734 2.48 50.02 -62.47
N THR A 735 3.78 49.93 -62.15
CA THR A 735 4.45 48.70 -61.71
C THR A 735 4.95 48.79 -60.27
N VAL A 736 5.20 50.00 -59.77
CA VAL A 736 5.71 50.27 -58.42
C VAL A 736 4.75 51.24 -57.74
N PRO A 737 4.07 50.83 -56.66
CA PRO A 737 3.37 51.80 -55.83
C PRO A 737 4.40 52.62 -55.06
N VAL A 738 4.35 53.94 -55.21
CA VAL A 738 5.34 54.90 -54.70
C VAL A 738 4.89 55.52 -53.39
N LYS A 739 3.61 55.90 -53.29
CA LYS A 739 3.04 56.55 -52.11
C LYS A 739 1.56 56.22 -52.00
N SER A 740 1.06 56.12 -50.78
CA SER A 740 -0.38 56.04 -50.50
C SER A 740 -0.84 57.26 -49.71
N ILE A 741 -2.04 57.74 -50.04
CA ILE A 741 -2.69 58.92 -49.50
C ILE A 741 -4.10 58.54 -49.04
N ARG A 742 -4.46 58.93 -47.83
CA ARG A 742 -5.82 58.77 -47.31
C ARG A 742 -6.73 59.81 -47.97
N VAL A 743 -7.85 59.35 -48.52
CA VAL A 743 -8.79 60.26 -49.20
C VAL A 743 -10.24 59.99 -48.85
N SER A 744 -11.05 61.05 -48.91
CA SER A 744 -12.51 61.00 -48.83
C SER A 744 -13.11 61.44 -50.16
N VAL A 745 -13.90 60.54 -50.74
CA VAL A 745 -14.64 60.76 -51.99
C VAL A 745 -16.05 61.28 -51.71
N GLY A 746 -16.83 61.47 -52.77
CA GLY A 746 -18.22 61.90 -52.74
C GLY A 746 -19.07 61.01 -51.85
N ALA A 747 -19.88 61.61 -50.98
CA ALA A 747 -20.89 60.88 -50.22
C ALA A 747 -22.04 60.42 -51.13
N ALA A 748 -22.87 59.50 -50.65
CA ALA A 748 -24.08 59.07 -51.36
C ALA A 748 -24.94 60.29 -51.76
N GLY A 749 -25.41 60.32 -53.01
CA GLY A 749 -26.11 61.45 -53.64
C GLY A 749 -25.20 62.53 -54.22
N THR A 750 -23.89 62.46 -53.98
CA THR A 750 -22.88 63.40 -54.52
C THR A 750 -21.60 62.65 -54.91
N GLU A 751 -21.75 61.53 -55.59
CA GLU A 751 -20.68 60.56 -55.83
C GLU A 751 -19.52 61.16 -56.64
N THR A 752 -18.29 60.70 -56.36
CA THR A 752 -17.15 61.00 -57.23
C THR A 752 -17.24 60.12 -58.49
N PRO A 753 -17.17 60.71 -59.70
CA PRO A 753 -17.27 59.96 -60.96
C PRO A 753 -16.17 58.92 -61.12
N ASN A 754 -16.54 57.70 -61.52
CA ASN A 754 -15.59 56.67 -61.93
C ASN A 754 -15.04 56.98 -63.33
N GLY A 755 -13.78 56.64 -63.59
CA GLY A 755 -13.20 56.79 -64.93
C GLY A 755 -11.69 56.97 -64.93
N ARG A 756 -11.16 57.31 -66.12
CA ARG A 756 -9.77 57.72 -66.33
C ARG A 756 -9.77 59.18 -66.76
N PHE A 757 -9.01 60.00 -66.06
CA PHE A 757 -8.96 61.45 -66.23
C PHE A 757 -7.51 61.94 -66.17
N THR A 758 -7.32 63.25 -66.34
CA THR A 758 -5.99 63.89 -66.26
C THR A 758 -5.99 64.95 -65.16
N LEU A 759 -4.95 64.95 -64.35
CA LEU A 759 -4.75 65.92 -63.27
C LEU A 759 -4.09 67.20 -63.80
N TRP A 760 -4.64 68.36 -63.45
CA TRP A 760 -4.06 69.67 -63.75
C TRP A 760 -4.03 70.54 -62.52
N ARG A 761 -2.91 71.24 -62.32
CA ARG A 761 -2.77 72.22 -61.24
C ARG A 761 -3.79 73.35 -61.44
N SER A 762 -4.54 73.69 -60.38
CA SER A 762 -5.50 74.78 -60.39
C SER A 762 -5.02 75.93 -59.50
N SER A 763 -5.48 75.99 -58.25
CA SER A 763 -5.22 77.10 -57.33
C SER A 763 -4.75 76.64 -55.95
N ARG A 764 -3.91 77.44 -55.29
CA ARG A 764 -3.49 77.22 -53.89
C ARG A 764 -4.67 77.25 -52.91
N TRP A 765 -5.63 78.15 -53.13
CA TRP A 765 -6.93 78.16 -52.47
C TRP A 765 -7.98 77.97 -53.55
N GLN A 766 -8.55 76.77 -53.60
CA GLN A 766 -9.53 76.37 -54.59
C GLN A 766 -10.92 76.71 -54.06
N SER A 767 -11.65 77.55 -54.79
CA SER A 767 -13.07 77.79 -54.54
C SER A 767 -13.86 76.53 -54.88
N LEU A 768 -14.80 76.17 -54.01
CA LEU A 768 -15.64 74.98 -54.10
C LEU A 768 -17.13 75.37 -54.02
N MET A 769 -18.03 74.39 -53.88
CA MET A 769 -19.47 74.64 -53.75
C MET A 769 -19.80 75.42 -52.46
N GLY A 770 -20.49 76.56 -52.58
CA GLY A 770 -20.78 77.50 -51.47
C GLY A 770 -19.58 78.42 -51.13
N PRO A 771 -19.63 79.22 -50.04
CA PRO A 771 -18.46 79.91 -49.54
C PRO A 771 -17.54 78.90 -48.84
N SER A 772 -16.84 78.06 -49.62
CA SER A 772 -15.90 77.08 -49.10
C SER A 772 -14.62 77.00 -49.95
N TRP A 773 -13.50 76.77 -49.25
CA TRP A 773 -12.16 76.83 -49.83
C TRP A 773 -11.35 75.60 -49.42
N GLY A 774 -10.80 74.90 -50.41
CA GLY A 774 -9.84 73.81 -50.22
C GLY A 774 -8.41 74.28 -50.50
N GLN A 775 -7.44 73.77 -49.75
CA GLN A 775 -6.02 74.03 -50.01
C GLN A 775 -5.50 73.12 -51.12
N TYR A 776 -4.64 73.66 -51.98
CA TYR A 776 -3.92 72.97 -53.04
C TYR A 776 -4.83 72.19 -54.02
N GLY A 777 -5.71 72.91 -54.71
CA GLY A 777 -6.64 72.31 -55.67
C GLY A 777 -5.97 71.80 -56.94
N THR A 778 -6.11 70.51 -57.19
CA THR A 778 -5.72 69.85 -58.45
C THR A 778 -6.98 69.42 -59.18
N HIS A 779 -7.24 69.99 -60.35
CA HIS A 779 -8.40 69.70 -61.18
C HIS A 779 -8.31 68.29 -61.77
N VAL A 780 -9.38 67.51 -61.62
CA VAL A 780 -9.57 66.23 -62.30
C VAL A 780 -10.31 66.48 -63.61
N ALA A 781 -9.58 66.83 -64.67
CA ALA A 781 -10.19 67.29 -65.91
C ALA A 781 -11.06 66.22 -66.57
N GLY A 782 -12.29 66.62 -66.91
CA GLY A 782 -13.29 65.74 -67.52
C GLY A 782 -14.08 64.88 -66.51
N ALA A 783 -13.80 64.96 -65.21
CA ALA A 783 -14.63 64.31 -64.20
C ALA A 783 -15.84 65.18 -63.83
N GLY A 784 -17.02 64.56 -63.85
CA GLY A 784 -18.29 65.22 -63.56
C GLY A 784 -18.60 66.27 -64.63
N LEU A 785 -19.16 67.41 -64.23
CA LEU A 785 -19.32 68.58 -65.10
C LEU A 785 -18.07 69.48 -65.12
N GLY A 786 -16.88 68.93 -64.86
CA GLY A 786 -15.62 69.68 -64.74
C GLY A 786 -15.40 70.36 -63.38
N GLY A 787 -16.17 69.96 -62.36
CA GLY A 787 -16.14 70.56 -61.02
C GLY A 787 -15.41 69.72 -59.96
N ILE A 788 -14.67 68.68 -60.35
CA ILE A 788 -14.05 67.73 -59.41
C ILE A 788 -12.58 68.06 -59.21
N PHE A 789 -12.17 68.23 -57.95
CA PHE A 789 -10.80 68.53 -57.57
C PHE A 789 -10.28 67.54 -56.53
N VAL A 790 -8.97 67.27 -56.56
CA VAL A 790 -8.23 66.77 -55.40
C VAL A 790 -7.79 67.98 -54.59
N HIS A 791 -8.19 68.08 -53.33
CA HIS A 791 -7.87 69.24 -52.48
C HIS A 791 -7.88 68.84 -50.99
N SER A 792 -7.41 69.73 -50.09
CA SER A 792 -7.51 69.48 -48.65
C SER A 792 -8.96 69.43 -48.17
N VAL A 793 -9.22 69.00 -46.94
CA VAL A 793 -10.53 69.25 -46.31
C VAL A 793 -10.86 70.74 -46.38
N ALA A 794 -12.09 71.07 -46.75
CA ALA A 794 -12.52 72.44 -47.03
C ALA A 794 -12.89 73.19 -45.73
N GLY A 795 -12.56 74.47 -45.69
CA GLY A 795 -12.99 75.42 -44.65
C GLY A 795 -13.88 76.53 -45.23
N VAL A 796 -14.44 77.36 -44.34
CA VAL A 796 -15.33 78.47 -44.71
C VAL A 796 -14.58 79.73 -45.18
N GLU A 797 -13.27 79.80 -44.92
CA GLU A 797 -12.41 80.94 -45.25
C GLU A 797 -11.12 80.47 -45.95
N MET A 798 -10.43 81.36 -46.66
CA MET A 798 -9.08 81.11 -47.18
C MET A 798 -8.02 81.21 -46.06
N ASN A 799 -8.19 80.39 -45.03
CA ASN A 799 -7.41 80.45 -43.80
C ASN A 799 -7.04 79.02 -43.34
N GLN A 800 -5.78 78.81 -42.97
CA GLN A 800 -5.24 77.55 -42.48
C GLN A 800 -5.90 77.05 -41.17
N TYR A 801 -6.53 77.96 -40.41
CA TYR A 801 -7.29 77.66 -39.18
C TYR A 801 -8.81 77.56 -39.41
N SER A 802 -9.26 77.32 -40.65
CA SER A 802 -10.69 77.21 -40.99
C SER A 802 -11.18 75.77 -41.23
N VAL A 803 -10.29 74.77 -41.10
CA VAL A 803 -10.61 73.35 -41.36
C VAL A 803 -11.36 72.77 -40.17
N PRO A 804 -12.66 72.40 -40.28
CA PRO A 804 -13.39 71.91 -39.14
C PRO A 804 -12.93 70.52 -38.70
N ALA A 805 -12.70 70.31 -37.39
CA ALA A 805 -12.30 69.00 -36.84
C ALA A 805 -13.26 67.87 -37.23
N ALA A 806 -14.56 68.14 -37.24
CA ALA A 806 -15.57 67.17 -37.62
C ALA A 806 -15.46 66.73 -39.09
N GLU A 807 -15.10 67.63 -40.00
CA GLU A 807 -14.90 67.31 -41.42
C GLU A 807 -13.56 66.61 -41.67
N TYR A 808 -12.51 67.04 -40.96
CA TYR A 808 -11.19 66.42 -41.02
C TYR A 808 -11.23 64.96 -40.56
N ASN A 809 -11.91 64.69 -39.44
CA ASN A 809 -12.01 63.35 -38.88
C ASN A 809 -12.84 62.37 -39.74
N LYS A 810 -13.53 62.86 -40.78
CA LYS A 810 -14.18 62.00 -41.80
C LYS A 810 -13.21 61.46 -42.85
N LEU A 811 -11.96 61.96 -42.90
CA LEU A 811 -10.97 61.56 -43.89
C LEU A 811 -10.76 60.04 -43.93
N GLY A 812 -10.97 59.47 -45.13
CA GLY A 812 -10.94 58.03 -45.36
C GLY A 812 -12.33 57.38 -45.48
N ASN A 813 -13.40 58.15 -45.24
CA ASN A 813 -14.79 57.75 -45.51
C ASN A 813 -15.42 58.71 -46.53
N PRO A 814 -16.42 58.29 -47.32
CA PRO A 814 -17.17 59.19 -48.20
C PRO A 814 -17.74 60.41 -47.43
N ALA A 815 -17.40 61.62 -47.84
CA ALA A 815 -17.72 62.84 -47.10
C ALA A 815 -17.76 64.14 -47.93
N SER A 816 -17.38 64.09 -49.20
CA SER A 816 -17.34 65.29 -50.06
C SER A 816 -18.62 65.42 -50.90
N HIS A 817 -18.78 66.56 -51.58
CA HIS A 817 -19.77 66.74 -52.65
C HIS A 817 -19.09 66.47 -54.01
N GLY A 818 -18.64 65.23 -54.23
CA GLY A 818 -17.99 64.77 -55.45
C GLY A 818 -16.47 64.94 -55.54
N CYS A 819 -15.87 65.90 -54.83
CA CYS A 819 -14.41 66.12 -54.83
C CYS A 819 -13.63 65.01 -54.09
N ILE A 820 -12.32 64.95 -54.27
CA ILE A 820 -11.44 64.02 -53.54
C ILE A 820 -10.69 64.81 -52.47
N ARG A 821 -11.10 64.65 -51.21
CA ARG A 821 -10.49 65.36 -50.07
C ARG A 821 -9.31 64.57 -49.51
N ALA A 822 -8.22 65.25 -49.17
CA ALA A 822 -7.05 64.70 -48.48
C ALA A 822 -6.62 65.60 -47.30
N CYS A 823 -5.62 65.18 -46.54
CA CYS A 823 -4.91 66.09 -45.63
C CYS A 823 -4.16 67.17 -46.42
N VAL A 824 -3.87 68.31 -45.81
CA VAL A 824 -3.23 69.45 -46.49
C VAL A 824 -1.85 69.09 -47.05
N ALA A 825 -0.99 68.39 -46.30
CA ALA A 825 0.30 67.94 -46.81
C ALA A 825 0.17 67.07 -48.06
N ASP A 826 -0.78 66.14 -48.06
CA ASP A 826 -0.96 65.21 -49.17
C ASP A 826 -1.59 65.90 -50.39
N ALA A 827 -2.56 66.80 -50.17
CA ALA A 827 -3.13 67.62 -51.24
C ALA A 827 -2.07 68.51 -51.90
N LYS A 828 -1.20 69.15 -51.09
CA LYS A 828 -0.03 69.89 -51.58
C LYS A 828 0.88 68.99 -52.39
N TRP A 829 1.19 67.81 -51.88
CA TRP A 829 2.08 66.89 -52.57
C TRP A 829 1.53 66.51 -53.95
N VAL A 830 0.24 66.18 -54.06
CA VAL A 830 -0.42 65.90 -55.35
C VAL A 830 -0.37 67.11 -56.28
N TYR A 831 -0.68 68.31 -55.77
CA TYR A 831 -0.64 69.57 -56.53
C TYR A 831 0.76 69.86 -57.11
N GLU A 832 1.81 69.58 -56.35
CA GLU A 832 3.19 69.83 -56.74
C GLU A 832 3.74 68.77 -57.71
N ASN A 833 3.33 67.51 -57.55
CA ASN A 833 4.01 66.36 -58.16
C ASN A 833 3.20 65.64 -59.25
N CYS A 834 1.87 65.79 -59.30
CA CYS A 834 1.00 65.02 -60.19
C CYS A 834 0.41 65.85 -61.34
N ASN A 835 0.96 67.02 -61.66
CA ASN A 835 0.48 67.82 -62.78
C ASN A 835 0.72 67.11 -64.12
N GLY A 836 -0.32 66.89 -64.91
CA GLY A 836 -0.32 66.12 -66.15
C GLY A 836 -0.43 64.59 -65.94
N ALA A 837 -0.52 64.10 -64.71
CA ALA A 837 -0.64 62.67 -64.42
C ALA A 837 -2.02 62.14 -64.81
N THR A 838 -2.07 60.88 -65.27
CA THR A 838 -3.34 60.15 -65.42
C THR A 838 -3.84 59.72 -64.04
N ILE A 839 -5.12 59.94 -63.77
CA ILE A 839 -5.82 59.45 -62.58
C ILE A 839 -6.94 58.48 -62.97
N ARG A 840 -6.97 57.30 -62.34
CA ARG A 840 -8.07 56.34 -62.44
C ARG A 840 -8.85 56.30 -61.14
N ILE A 841 -10.13 56.62 -61.20
CA ILE A 841 -11.06 56.59 -60.06
C ILE A 841 -11.98 55.39 -60.25
N PHE A 842 -12.09 54.53 -59.24
CA PHE A 842 -12.84 53.29 -59.33
C PHE A 842 -13.31 52.78 -57.96
N HIS A 843 -14.29 51.89 -57.97
CA HIS A 843 -14.65 51.07 -56.82
C HIS A 843 -14.00 49.70 -56.96
N SER A 844 -13.20 49.29 -55.97
CA SER A 844 -12.63 47.93 -55.96
C SER A 844 -13.67 46.87 -55.63
N ASN A 845 -14.79 47.25 -54.97
CA ASN A 845 -15.81 46.37 -54.43
C ASN A 845 -15.26 45.29 -53.47
N LYS A 846 -14.03 45.48 -52.99
CA LYS A 846 -13.33 44.63 -52.03
C LYS A 846 -12.88 45.49 -50.87
N TYR A 847 -13.75 45.57 -49.86
CA TYR A 847 -13.44 46.30 -48.65
C TYR A 847 -12.39 45.54 -47.83
N GLU A 848 -11.35 46.25 -47.39
CA GLU A 848 -10.34 45.73 -46.46
C GLU A 848 -10.46 46.47 -45.13
N SER A 849 -10.73 45.71 -44.06
CA SER A 849 -10.90 46.26 -42.72
C SER A 849 -9.56 46.70 -42.11
N ARG A 850 -8.45 46.10 -42.52
CA ARG A 850 -7.10 46.44 -42.05
C ARG A 850 -6.52 47.60 -42.87
N GLU A 851 -6.47 48.78 -42.26
CA GLU A 851 -5.78 49.97 -42.76
C GLU A 851 -4.46 49.66 -43.49
N ALA A 852 -3.58 48.85 -42.91
CA ALA A 852 -2.27 48.53 -43.46
C ALA A 852 -2.28 47.76 -44.79
N LEU A 853 -3.44 47.24 -45.19
CA LEU A 853 -3.68 46.50 -46.43
C LEU A 853 -4.74 47.18 -47.34
N ARG A 854 -5.24 48.37 -46.98
CA ARG A 854 -6.09 49.17 -47.86
C ARG A 854 -5.27 49.72 -49.03
N GLY A 855 -5.41 49.06 -50.18
CA GLY A 855 -4.58 49.32 -51.35
C GLY A 855 -3.14 48.77 -51.18
N PRO A 856 -2.29 48.91 -52.21
CA PRO A 856 -0.99 48.25 -52.26
C PRO A 856 -0.04 48.59 -51.09
N LEU A 857 0.00 49.85 -50.68
CA LEU A 857 0.88 50.34 -49.60
C LEU A 857 0.15 50.56 -48.27
N GLY A 858 -1.09 50.07 -48.16
CA GLY A 858 -1.94 50.38 -47.03
C GLY A 858 -2.27 51.86 -46.93
N ARG A 859 -3.06 52.21 -45.93
CA ARG A 859 -3.45 53.57 -45.59
C ARG A 859 -2.97 53.87 -44.17
N ARG A 860 -2.18 54.94 -44.01
CA ARG A 860 -1.75 55.36 -42.66
C ARG A 860 -2.95 55.77 -41.83
N ALA A 861 -2.92 55.48 -40.53
CA ALA A 861 -3.93 55.92 -39.58
C ALA A 861 -4.02 57.47 -39.58
N LEU A 862 -5.24 57.99 -39.55
CA LEU A 862 -5.47 59.43 -39.40
C LEU A 862 -5.15 59.81 -37.96
N VAL A 863 -4.33 60.84 -37.76
CA VAL A 863 -4.15 61.47 -36.45
C VAL A 863 -5.41 62.31 -36.19
N PRO A 864 -6.29 61.94 -35.24
CA PRO A 864 -7.56 62.65 -35.09
C PRO A 864 -7.34 64.08 -34.62
N MET A 865 -8.06 65.02 -35.22
CA MET A 865 -8.10 66.41 -34.76
C MET A 865 -9.11 66.56 -33.64
N LYS A 866 -8.68 67.06 -32.47
CA LYS A 866 -9.58 67.27 -31.32
C LYS A 866 -10.22 68.66 -31.38
N PRO A 867 -11.52 68.82 -31.10
CA PRO A 867 -12.08 70.16 -30.88
C PRO A 867 -11.35 70.86 -29.71
N PRO A 868 -11.15 72.20 -29.74
CA PRO A 868 -11.62 73.17 -30.73
C PRO A 868 -10.61 73.47 -31.87
N TYR A 869 -9.63 72.60 -32.14
CA TYR A 869 -8.63 72.85 -33.18
C TYR A 869 -9.28 72.87 -34.57
N ASN A 870 -8.94 73.88 -35.38
CA ASN A 870 -9.47 74.07 -36.74
C ASN A 870 -8.35 74.10 -37.81
N SER A 871 -7.23 73.45 -37.52
CA SER A 871 -6.03 73.42 -38.36
C SER A 871 -5.58 72.01 -38.63
N ASP A 872 -5.46 71.63 -39.90
CA ASP A 872 -4.92 70.32 -40.28
C ASP A 872 -3.51 70.15 -39.69
N PRO A 873 -3.27 69.13 -38.85
CA PRO A 873 -1.97 68.92 -38.19
C PRO A 873 -0.85 68.55 -39.17
N THR A 874 -1.16 68.30 -40.44
CA THR A 874 -0.20 68.03 -41.50
C THR A 874 0.12 69.26 -42.34
N ASP A 875 -0.55 70.39 -42.12
CA ASP A 875 -0.31 71.59 -42.94
C ASP A 875 1.12 72.10 -42.74
N PRO A 876 1.97 72.14 -43.78
CA PRO A 876 3.36 72.58 -43.63
C PRO A 876 3.52 74.07 -43.30
N SER A 877 2.45 74.87 -43.30
CA SER A 877 2.48 76.28 -42.86
C SER A 877 2.09 76.51 -41.40
N ILE A 878 1.81 75.43 -40.66
CA ILE A 878 1.51 75.43 -39.21
C ILE A 878 2.62 74.66 -38.50
#